data_AF-A0A8X7S6D1-F1
#
_entry.id   AF-A0A8X7S6D1-F1
#
_cell.length_a   1.000
_cell.length_b   1.000
_cell.length_c   1.000
_cell.angle_alpha   90.00
_cell.angle_beta   90.00
_cell.angle_gamma   90.00
#
_symmetry.space_group_name_H-M   'P 1'
#
loop_
_entity.id
_entity.type
_entity.pdbx_description
1 polymer ?
#
loop_
_entity_poly.entity_id
_entity_poly.type
_entity_poly.pdbx_seq_one_letter_code
_entity_poly.pdbx_strand_id
1 'polypeptide(L)'
;MALSRSIVLTLWVLIFFALSINPLEARGPFDRLSRKPPQRTAAGGICASSVRIYGYKCEEHDVVTQDGYILNMQRIPEGRAGAGDMSRRQPVLIQHGILVDGMSWLLNPADQNLPLILADQGFDVWMGNTRGTRFSRRHKYLSPNQPAFWNWTWDELVSYDLPAMFDHIHGLTGQKIHYLGHSLGTLIGFASFSEKGLVDKLKSAAMLSPIAYLSHMTTVLGDIAARSFLAEATAIIGVAEFNPKSGLVGNFIKILCHQAGIDCYDLIAVITGKNCCLNASTIDLFLANEPQSTSTKNMIHLSQTVRDKELRKYNYGRSDYNMKHYGQPLPPAYNISAIPHDLPLFFSYGGLDCLADVNDVKFLIDQFKFHDVDKIDVQFVKEYAHADFIMGVTAKDVKRNNGADGESEEETKLRISRLIENEDASMSGNNNNNPQKPQGSAPSPFGNPGMASASAPGNQGFPQPHMAPNFPAQFQFSQAQAMAHAQAQAQSKAQAQFQAQMQAGMAMNQGQGSQGGIGGVLGSSSPSMTPGSLNMKRFQQRPSMRPPSGFPASNNNTISPMRTMELTPAARKKKMKLPEKSLQERVAAILPESALYTQLLEFESRVDAALSRKKVDIQEALKNPPCTQKTLRIYVFNSFANQNNTIPGNPSADPPTWTLKIVGRILEDGVDPDQPGFVQQANPSHPKFSSFFKKVIVNLDQRLYPENSAITWESARSPAPQEGFEIKRKGNQEFAATIRLEMNYVPEKFKLSTALMDVLGIEVETRPRIISAIWHYVKARKLQNPNDPSFFNCDAALHKVFGEEKVKFTMVSQKISHHLSPPPPIHLEHKIKLSGNNPAISACYDVLVDVPFPIQRDLNNLLANAEKNKEIEACDEAICAAIRKIHEHRRRRAFFLGFSQSPVEFINALIESQSKDLKVVAGEASRNAEKERRADFFNQPWVEDAVIRYLNRKPAAGNEGPGTW
;
A
#
# COMPACT_ATOMS: atom_id res chain seq x y z
N MET A 1 0.87 9.05 -22.64
CA MET A 1 -0.04 8.08 -21.96
C MET A 1 0.58 7.45 -20.71
N ALA A 2 1.84 6.97 -20.74
CA ALA A 2 2.48 6.30 -19.59
C ALA A 2 2.33 7.06 -18.25
N LEU A 3 2.59 8.37 -18.22
CA LEU A 3 2.47 9.24 -17.04
C LEU A 3 1.11 9.13 -16.32
N SER A 4 0.01 8.99 -17.08
CA SER A 4 -1.35 8.84 -16.53
C SER A 4 -1.55 7.50 -15.82
N ARG A 5 -0.84 6.44 -16.26
CA ARG A 5 -0.85 5.14 -15.56
C ARG A 5 0.00 5.18 -14.28
N SER A 6 1.16 5.86 -14.30
CA SER A 6 1.95 6.08 -13.08
C SER A 6 1.14 6.83 -12.03
N ILE A 7 0.52 7.96 -12.38
CA ILE A 7 -0.28 8.78 -11.44
C ILE A 7 -1.44 7.98 -10.81
N VAL A 8 -2.12 7.12 -11.57
CA VAL A 8 -3.18 6.25 -11.04
C VAL A 8 -2.62 5.18 -10.08
N LEU A 9 -1.42 4.67 -10.34
CA LEU A 9 -0.75 3.70 -9.46
C LEU A 9 -0.22 4.37 -8.17
N THR A 10 0.39 5.56 -8.29
CA THR A 10 0.79 6.40 -7.14
C THR A 10 -0.41 6.72 -6.25
N LEU A 11 -1.56 7.08 -6.84
CA LEU A 11 -2.81 7.30 -6.10
C LEU A 11 -3.31 6.04 -5.38
N TRP A 12 -3.21 4.86 -6.01
CA TRP A 12 -3.53 3.60 -5.34
C TRP A 12 -2.64 3.36 -4.12
N VAL A 13 -1.32 3.52 -4.26
CA VAL A 13 -0.36 3.38 -3.14
C VAL A 13 -0.65 4.40 -2.01
N LEU A 14 -0.92 5.66 -2.36
CA LEU A 14 -1.25 6.68 -1.36
C LEU A 14 -2.56 6.40 -0.62
N ILE A 15 -3.61 5.92 -1.31
CA ILE A 15 -4.86 5.49 -0.68
C ILE A 15 -4.63 4.26 0.22
N PHE A 16 -3.77 3.33 -0.19
CA PHE A 16 -3.40 2.13 0.56
C PHE A 16 -2.70 2.48 1.89
N PHE A 17 -1.72 3.38 1.86
CA PHE A 17 -1.05 3.86 3.07
C PHE A 17 -1.94 4.75 3.94
N ALA A 18 -2.79 5.62 3.36
CA ALA A 18 -3.73 6.44 4.12
C ALA A 18 -4.79 5.61 4.86
N LEU A 19 -5.17 4.43 4.32
CA LEU A 19 -6.05 3.46 4.98
C LEU A 19 -5.32 2.55 5.99
N SER A 20 -3.98 2.58 6.04
CA SER A 20 -3.16 1.71 6.91
C SER A 20 -2.89 2.30 8.30
N ILE A 21 -3.39 3.50 8.62
CA ILE A 21 -3.28 4.11 9.95
C ILE A 21 -4.41 3.61 10.87
N ASN A 22 -4.44 2.30 11.10
CA ASN A 22 -5.12 1.64 12.23
C ASN A 22 -4.54 0.23 12.42
N PRO A 23 -4.39 -0.27 13.65
CA PRO A 23 -3.79 -1.58 13.92
C PRO A 23 -4.75 -2.71 13.52
N LEU A 24 -4.51 -3.30 12.34
CA LEU A 24 -5.12 -4.57 11.94
C LEU A 24 -4.42 -5.73 12.68
N GLU A 25 -5.04 -6.20 13.76
CA GLU A 25 -4.71 -7.50 14.39
C GLU A 25 -5.15 -8.69 13.52
N ALA A 26 -4.58 -8.76 12.31
CA ALA A 26 -4.57 -9.96 11.51
C ALA A 26 -3.51 -10.92 12.07
N ARG A 27 -3.99 -11.99 12.72
CA ARG A 27 -3.15 -13.12 13.15
C ARG A 27 -2.49 -13.79 11.95
N GLY A 28 -1.23 -14.15 12.14
CA GLY A 28 -0.33 -14.71 11.15
C GLY A 28 0.97 -15.13 11.82
N PRO A 29 2.06 -15.40 11.07
CA PRO A 29 3.27 -16.00 11.63
C PRO A 29 3.95 -15.19 12.76
N PHE A 30 3.69 -13.88 12.87
CA PHE A 30 4.15 -13.07 14.00
C PHE A 30 3.65 -13.55 15.37
N ASP A 31 2.53 -14.29 15.46
CA ASP A 31 2.07 -14.86 16.73
C ASP A 31 2.85 -16.15 17.13
N ARG A 32 3.57 -16.79 16.19
CA ARG A 32 4.55 -17.84 16.54
C ARG A 32 5.77 -17.25 17.27
N LEU A 33 6.08 -15.97 17.10
CA LEU A 33 7.15 -15.29 17.85
C LEU A 33 6.85 -15.22 19.36
N SER A 34 5.59 -15.38 19.76
CA SER A 34 5.17 -15.46 21.18
C SER A 34 5.52 -16.80 21.85
N ARG A 35 5.82 -17.87 21.09
CA ARG A 35 6.48 -19.06 21.64
C ARG A 35 7.96 -18.75 21.81
N LYS A 36 8.36 -18.41 23.05
CA LYS A 36 9.78 -18.24 23.44
C LYS A 36 10.64 -19.39 22.87
N PRO A 37 11.55 -19.12 21.93
CA PRO A 37 12.58 -20.08 21.56
C PRO A 37 13.50 -20.34 22.76
N PRO A 38 14.26 -21.45 22.78
CA PRO A 38 15.36 -21.59 23.74
C PRO A 38 16.32 -20.41 23.57
N GLN A 39 16.56 -19.64 24.64
CA GLN A 39 17.33 -18.41 24.58
C GLN A 39 18.83 -18.68 24.36
N ARG A 40 19.25 -18.83 23.08
CA ARG A 40 20.61 -18.39 22.71
C ARG A 40 20.65 -16.88 22.88
N THR A 41 21.23 -16.45 24.01
CA THR A 41 21.16 -15.06 24.47
C THR A 41 21.77 -14.09 23.47
N ALA A 42 21.00 -13.07 23.07
CA ALA A 42 21.40 -12.06 22.09
C ALA A 42 22.57 -11.13 22.52
N ALA A 43 23.21 -11.41 23.65
CA ALA A 43 24.23 -10.57 24.30
C ALA A 43 25.67 -10.84 23.83
N GLY A 44 25.91 -11.77 22.88
CA GLY A 44 27.25 -12.26 22.55
C GLY A 44 27.73 -12.10 21.10
N GLY A 45 27.05 -11.31 20.26
CA GLY A 45 27.39 -11.17 18.84
C GLY A 45 27.12 -12.44 18.01
N ILE A 46 27.50 -12.44 16.74
CA ILE A 46 27.43 -13.63 15.88
C ILE A 46 28.47 -14.66 16.35
N CYS A 47 29.67 -14.20 16.67
CA CYS A 47 30.76 -15.09 17.07
C CYS A 47 30.42 -15.99 18.26
N ALA A 48 29.81 -15.48 19.34
CA ALA A 48 29.47 -16.32 20.48
C ALA A 48 28.15 -17.11 20.31
N SER A 49 27.22 -16.66 19.46
CA SER A 49 25.91 -17.30 19.32
C SER A 49 25.84 -18.40 18.24
N SER A 50 26.71 -18.33 17.23
CA SER A 50 26.65 -19.20 16.03
C SER A 50 27.99 -19.85 15.63
N VAL A 51 29.14 -19.27 16.00
CA VAL A 51 30.47 -19.80 15.58
C VAL A 51 31.18 -20.57 16.70
N ARG A 52 31.45 -19.90 17.83
CA ARG A 52 32.20 -20.49 18.97
C ARG A 52 31.48 -21.69 19.60
N ILE A 53 30.16 -21.78 19.46
CA ILE A 53 29.34 -22.93 19.89
C ILE A 53 29.73 -24.25 19.22
N TYR A 54 30.38 -24.20 18.05
CA TYR A 54 30.85 -25.36 17.30
C TYR A 54 32.37 -25.61 17.48
N GLY A 55 33.04 -24.86 18.36
CA GLY A 55 34.46 -25.01 18.69
C GLY A 55 35.44 -24.18 17.83
N TYR A 56 34.95 -23.37 16.89
CA TYR A 56 35.79 -22.50 16.05
C TYR A 56 36.26 -21.25 16.81
N LYS A 57 37.46 -20.75 16.48
CA LYS A 57 37.88 -19.39 16.85
C LYS A 57 37.08 -18.38 16.03
N CYS A 58 36.78 -17.23 16.62
CA CYS A 58 36.01 -16.18 15.96
C CYS A 58 36.31 -14.80 16.56
N GLU A 59 36.59 -13.81 15.72
CA GLU A 59 36.85 -12.41 16.06
C GLU A 59 35.72 -11.52 15.48
N GLU A 60 35.39 -10.41 16.15
CA GLU A 60 34.45 -9.41 15.61
C GLU A 60 35.20 -8.09 15.43
N HIS A 61 35.18 -7.58 14.20
CA HIS A 61 35.95 -6.41 13.75
C HIS A 61 35.00 -5.26 13.41
N ASP A 62 35.30 -4.05 13.89
CA ASP A 62 34.56 -2.84 13.57
C ASP A 62 35.29 -2.05 12.48
N VAL A 63 34.68 -1.99 11.30
CA VAL A 63 35.22 -1.32 10.10
C VAL A 63 34.45 -0.03 9.85
N VAL A 64 35.15 1.10 9.74
CA VAL A 64 34.51 2.39 9.51
C VAL A 64 34.62 2.80 8.05
N THR A 65 33.48 3.05 7.41
CA THR A 65 33.41 3.55 6.04
C THR A 65 33.87 5.00 5.94
N GLN A 66 34.21 5.45 4.72
CA GLN A 66 34.61 6.83 4.47
C GLN A 66 33.51 7.84 4.83
N ASP A 67 32.24 7.51 4.58
CA ASP A 67 31.09 8.35 4.90
C ASP A 67 30.64 8.27 6.37
N GLY A 68 31.14 7.27 7.13
CA GLY A 68 31.11 7.26 8.59
C GLY A 68 30.26 6.15 9.25
N TYR A 69 29.74 5.19 8.48
CA TYR A 69 29.08 3.99 9.02
C TYR A 69 30.10 3.10 9.72
N ILE A 70 29.67 2.41 10.77
CA ILE A 70 30.50 1.45 11.50
C ILE A 70 29.90 0.07 11.24
N LEU A 71 30.53 -0.63 10.30
CA LEU A 71 30.21 -1.98 9.90
C LEU A 71 30.82 -2.96 10.90
N ASN A 72 30.15 -4.08 11.13
CA ASN A 72 30.68 -5.17 11.93
C ASN A 72 30.97 -6.36 11.03
N MET A 73 32.15 -6.96 11.16
CA MET A 73 32.58 -8.12 10.38
C MET A 73 32.99 -9.24 11.33
N GLN A 74 32.60 -10.47 11.00
CA GLN A 74 33.05 -11.66 11.71
C GLN A 74 34.23 -12.26 10.95
N ARG A 75 35.26 -12.69 11.68
CA ARG A 75 36.40 -13.42 11.14
C ARG A 75 36.51 -14.77 11.82
N ILE A 76 36.66 -15.82 11.03
CA ILE A 76 36.94 -17.19 11.46
C ILE A 76 38.34 -17.54 10.92
N PRO A 77 39.41 -17.24 11.68
CA PRO A 77 40.78 -17.32 11.16
C PRO A 77 41.29 -18.76 10.97
N GLU A 78 40.60 -19.76 11.54
CA GLU A 78 40.90 -21.19 11.34
C GLU A 78 39.79 -22.15 11.74
N GLY A 79 39.84 -23.32 11.10
CA GLY A 79 39.05 -24.49 11.43
C GLY A 79 39.45 -25.20 12.72
N ARG A 80 38.58 -26.11 13.16
CA ARG A 80 38.60 -26.77 14.48
C ARG A 80 39.85 -27.61 14.74
N ALA A 81 40.47 -28.16 13.68
CA ALA A 81 41.65 -29.00 13.80
C ALA A 81 42.93 -28.22 14.16
N GLY A 82 42.94 -26.89 14.01
CA GLY A 82 44.14 -26.06 14.18
C GLY A 82 45.17 -26.31 13.07
N ALA A 83 44.95 -25.68 11.91
CA ALA A 83 45.92 -25.73 10.82
C ALA A 83 47.27 -25.07 11.21
N GLY A 84 48.32 -25.38 10.46
CA GLY A 84 49.67 -24.81 10.66
C GLY A 84 49.76 -23.30 10.43
N ASP A 85 51.00 -22.80 10.47
CA ASP A 85 51.43 -21.39 10.37
C ASP A 85 50.40 -20.38 9.80
N MET A 86 50.11 -19.35 10.61
CA MET A 86 49.17 -18.27 10.26
C MET A 86 49.63 -17.41 9.07
N SER A 87 50.90 -17.49 8.65
CA SER A 87 51.49 -16.59 7.64
C SER A 87 51.01 -16.78 6.19
N ARG A 88 50.14 -17.77 5.89
CA ARG A 88 49.86 -18.25 4.52
C ARG A 88 48.40 -18.43 4.10
N ARG A 89 47.42 -18.15 4.96
CA ARG A 89 46.00 -18.46 4.68
C ARG A 89 45.39 -17.35 3.82
N GLN A 90 44.81 -17.69 2.66
CA GLN A 90 44.11 -16.69 1.84
C GLN A 90 42.85 -16.19 2.55
N PRO A 91 42.56 -14.87 2.51
CA PRO A 91 41.29 -14.34 2.99
C PRO A 91 40.14 -14.56 2.00
N VAL A 92 38.99 -15.01 2.51
CA VAL A 92 37.74 -15.13 1.76
C VAL A 92 36.70 -14.21 2.37
N LEU A 93 36.18 -13.23 1.63
CA LEU A 93 35.09 -12.35 2.07
C LEU A 93 33.74 -12.85 1.53
N ILE A 94 32.89 -13.31 2.46
CA ILE A 94 31.52 -13.75 2.23
C ILE A 94 30.56 -12.59 2.48
N GLN A 95 29.68 -12.30 1.52
CA GLN A 95 28.78 -11.15 1.53
C GLN A 95 27.33 -11.55 1.26
N HIS A 96 26.47 -11.25 2.24
CA HIS A 96 25.03 -11.58 2.24
C HIS A 96 24.19 -10.73 1.27
N GLY A 97 22.96 -11.19 1.02
CA GLY A 97 21.95 -10.54 0.18
C GLY A 97 21.16 -9.38 0.82
N ILE A 98 20.04 -9.01 0.18
CA ILE A 98 19.10 -7.99 0.67
C ILE A 98 18.18 -8.56 1.75
N LEU A 99 17.79 -7.74 2.74
CA LEU A 99 16.95 -8.13 3.89
C LEU A 99 17.50 -9.28 4.76
N VAL A 100 18.81 -9.57 4.70
CA VAL A 100 19.49 -10.56 5.55
C VAL A 100 20.77 -9.97 6.16
N ASP A 101 21.39 -10.66 7.11
CA ASP A 101 22.76 -10.37 7.59
C ASP A 101 23.67 -11.61 7.61
N GLY A 102 24.88 -11.49 8.16
CA GLY A 102 25.89 -12.56 8.23
C GLY A 102 25.43 -13.82 8.97
N MET A 103 24.38 -13.76 9.80
CA MET A 103 23.77 -14.93 10.43
C MET A 103 23.19 -15.92 9.41
N SER A 104 22.76 -15.45 8.24
CA SER A 104 22.16 -16.29 7.19
C SER A 104 23.04 -17.44 6.71
N TRP A 105 24.38 -17.27 6.77
CA TRP A 105 25.38 -18.28 6.41
C TRP A 105 25.68 -19.31 7.50
N LEU A 106 25.05 -19.19 8.68
CA LEU A 106 25.33 -19.97 9.88
C LEU A 106 24.08 -20.67 10.46
N LEU A 107 23.01 -20.77 9.68
CA LEU A 107 21.72 -21.30 10.12
C LEU A 107 21.65 -22.84 10.17
N ASN A 108 22.60 -23.53 9.55
CA ASN A 108 22.67 -24.98 9.46
C ASN A 108 23.68 -25.60 10.47
N PRO A 109 23.82 -26.94 10.53
CA PRO A 109 24.90 -27.62 11.23
C PRO A 109 26.30 -27.20 10.76
N ALA A 110 27.32 -27.45 11.59
CA ALA A 110 28.68 -26.96 11.37
C ALA A 110 29.36 -27.51 10.10
N ASP A 111 29.03 -28.75 9.74
CA ASP A 111 29.43 -29.46 8.52
C ASP A 111 28.67 -29.02 7.27
N GLN A 112 27.65 -28.16 7.41
CA GLN A 112 26.81 -27.65 6.33
C GLN A 112 26.93 -26.12 6.14
N ASN A 113 27.40 -25.36 7.13
CA ASN A 113 27.65 -23.93 6.98
C ASN A 113 28.91 -23.67 6.13
N LEU A 114 28.76 -23.05 4.95
CA LEU A 114 29.86 -22.73 4.04
C LEU A 114 31.05 -21.99 4.70
N PRO A 115 30.85 -20.96 5.58
CA PRO A 115 31.97 -20.29 6.24
C PRO A 115 32.81 -21.22 7.14
N LEU A 116 32.18 -22.25 7.70
CA LEU A 116 32.83 -23.19 8.62
C LEU A 116 33.56 -24.29 7.86
N ILE A 117 33.00 -24.74 6.72
CA ILE A 117 33.66 -25.64 5.78
C ILE A 117 34.96 -25.01 5.22
N LEU A 118 34.89 -23.74 4.79
CA LEU A 118 36.06 -23.01 4.29
C LEU A 118 37.14 -22.80 5.37
N ALA A 119 36.74 -22.58 6.64
CA ALA A 119 37.67 -22.49 7.75
C ALA A 119 38.35 -23.84 8.06
N ASP A 120 37.60 -24.95 8.03
CA ASP A 120 38.15 -26.32 8.17
C ASP A 120 39.02 -26.73 6.95
N GLN A 121 38.83 -26.10 5.78
CA GLN A 121 39.75 -26.20 4.62
C GLN A 121 41.01 -25.33 4.74
N GLY A 122 41.09 -24.43 5.73
CA GLY A 122 42.27 -23.63 6.05
C GLY A 122 42.27 -22.18 5.56
N PHE A 123 41.13 -21.66 5.07
CA PHE A 123 40.99 -20.25 4.69
C PHE A 123 40.79 -19.32 5.88
N ASP A 124 41.19 -18.05 5.74
CA ASP A 124 40.84 -16.98 6.69
C ASP A 124 39.48 -16.39 6.29
N VAL A 125 38.41 -16.84 6.94
CA VAL A 125 37.04 -16.57 6.46
C VAL A 125 36.45 -15.33 7.13
N TRP A 126 36.10 -14.33 6.32
CA TRP A 126 35.48 -13.09 6.74
C TRP A 126 34.02 -13.03 6.27
N MET A 127 33.12 -12.57 7.13
CA MET A 127 31.69 -12.36 6.82
C MET A 127 31.34 -10.88 7.02
N GLY A 128 30.93 -10.21 5.95
CA GLY A 128 30.63 -8.79 5.92
C GLY A 128 29.16 -8.46 6.15
N ASN A 129 28.84 -7.64 7.15
CA ASN A 129 27.48 -7.11 7.37
C ASN A 129 27.36 -5.68 6.82
N THR A 130 26.49 -5.45 5.83
CA THR A 130 26.29 -4.10 5.24
C THR A 130 25.55 -3.16 6.19
N ARG A 131 25.74 -1.84 6.04
CA ARG A 131 25.07 -0.79 6.83
C ARG A 131 23.56 -1.03 7.02
N GLY A 132 23.05 -0.71 8.22
CA GLY A 132 21.62 -0.76 8.55
C GLY A 132 21.08 -2.13 9.00
N THR A 133 21.76 -3.23 8.66
CA THR A 133 21.56 -4.55 9.29
C THR A 133 21.75 -4.49 10.81
N ARG A 134 21.23 -5.48 11.55
CA ARG A 134 21.31 -5.54 13.03
C ARG A 134 22.71 -5.27 13.59
N PHE A 135 23.75 -5.84 12.98
CA PHE A 135 25.12 -5.75 13.48
C PHE A 135 25.86 -4.48 13.00
N SER A 136 25.51 -3.97 11.81
CA SER A 136 26.08 -2.74 11.21
C SER A 136 25.13 -1.53 11.31
N ARG A 137 24.37 -1.44 12.42
CA ARG A 137 23.39 -0.36 12.68
C ARG A 137 24.00 0.86 13.39
N ARG A 138 25.23 1.24 13.07
CA ARG A 138 26.01 2.30 13.77
C ARG A 138 26.67 3.28 12.79
N HIS A 139 26.91 4.50 13.24
CA HIS A 139 27.54 5.58 12.48
C HIS A 139 28.25 6.54 13.44
N LYS A 140 29.36 7.16 13.02
CA LYS A 140 30.16 8.11 13.83
C LYS A 140 29.35 9.32 14.32
N TYR A 141 28.41 9.80 13.51
CA TYR A 141 27.73 11.09 13.70
C TYR A 141 26.19 11.04 13.63
N LEU A 142 25.59 9.89 13.32
CA LEU A 142 24.15 9.79 13.01
C LEU A 142 23.51 8.68 13.85
N SER A 143 22.28 8.91 14.29
CA SER A 143 21.45 7.91 14.97
C SER A 143 20.58 7.17 13.97
N PRO A 144 20.37 5.84 14.12
CA PRO A 144 19.39 5.09 13.32
C PRO A 144 17.95 5.62 13.38
N ASN A 145 17.63 6.49 14.35
CA ASN A 145 16.32 7.16 14.46
C ASN A 145 16.20 8.41 13.56
N GLN A 146 17.27 8.83 12.88
CA GLN A 146 17.29 9.99 12.00
C GLN A 146 17.14 9.55 10.53
N PRO A 147 16.27 10.18 9.72
CA PRO A 147 16.13 9.85 8.30
C PRO A 147 17.44 9.93 7.50
N ALA A 148 18.39 10.77 7.92
CA ALA A 148 19.72 10.89 7.31
C ALA A 148 20.54 9.58 7.37
N PHE A 149 20.40 8.77 8.43
CA PHE A 149 21.05 7.46 8.57
C PHE A 149 20.55 6.43 7.53
N TRP A 150 19.42 6.71 6.87
CA TRP A 150 18.83 5.84 5.85
C TRP A 150 18.87 6.45 4.44
N ASN A 151 19.64 7.53 4.22
CA ASN A 151 19.74 8.21 2.93
C ASN A 151 20.74 7.56 1.95
N TRP A 152 20.86 6.23 1.98
CA TRP A 152 21.80 5.42 1.19
C TRP A 152 21.10 4.32 0.39
N THR A 153 21.79 3.74 -0.59
CA THR A 153 21.35 2.64 -1.46
C THR A 153 22.51 1.65 -1.65
N TRP A 154 22.32 0.62 -2.49
CA TRP A 154 23.41 -0.24 -2.93
C TRP A 154 24.55 0.49 -3.67
N ASP A 155 24.30 1.69 -4.23
CA ASP A 155 25.33 2.55 -4.84
C ASP A 155 26.37 3.00 -3.80
N GLU A 156 25.91 3.32 -2.59
CA GLU A 156 26.75 3.64 -1.44
C GLU A 156 27.38 2.39 -0.79
N LEU A 157 26.81 1.19 -0.98
CA LEU A 157 27.46 -0.08 -0.59
C LEU A 157 28.68 -0.37 -1.48
N VAL A 158 28.52 -0.16 -2.79
CA VAL A 158 29.60 -0.22 -3.79
C VAL A 158 30.66 0.83 -3.54
N SER A 159 30.26 2.07 -3.25
CA SER A 159 31.18 3.19 -3.09
C SER A 159 31.94 3.21 -1.76
N TYR A 160 31.39 2.63 -0.68
CA TYR A 160 31.94 2.80 0.67
C TYR A 160 31.98 1.54 1.54
N ASP A 161 30.98 0.65 1.51
CA ASP A 161 30.98 -0.54 2.37
C ASP A 161 32.01 -1.57 1.87
N LEU A 162 31.87 -2.03 0.63
CA LEU A 162 32.74 -3.10 0.11
C LEU A 162 34.22 -2.67 0.01
N PRO A 163 34.57 -1.43 -0.43
CA PRO A 163 35.94 -0.94 -0.36
C PRO A 163 36.51 -0.91 1.05
N ALA A 164 35.74 -0.48 2.07
CA ALA A 164 36.23 -0.45 3.44
C ALA A 164 36.46 -1.87 4.01
N MET A 165 35.61 -2.85 3.65
CA MET A 165 35.83 -4.25 3.99
C MET A 165 37.09 -4.82 3.33
N PHE A 166 37.29 -4.56 2.03
CA PHE A 166 38.49 -4.98 1.29
C PHE A 166 39.76 -4.33 1.85
N ASP A 167 39.73 -3.04 2.17
CA ASP A 167 40.86 -2.30 2.74
C ASP A 167 41.24 -2.81 4.14
N HIS A 168 40.26 -3.13 4.98
CA HIS A 168 40.50 -3.70 6.32
C HIS A 168 41.15 -5.09 6.24
N ILE A 169 40.59 -5.98 5.43
CA ILE A 169 41.13 -7.34 5.25
C ILE A 169 42.52 -7.29 4.61
N HIS A 170 42.68 -6.53 3.53
CA HIS A 170 43.97 -6.41 2.83
C HIS A 170 45.04 -5.75 3.71
N GLY A 171 44.67 -4.72 4.48
CA GLY A 171 45.57 -4.06 5.43
C GLY A 171 46.02 -4.93 6.61
N LEU A 172 45.20 -5.89 7.03
CA LEU A 172 45.55 -6.86 8.08
C LEU A 172 46.29 -8.10 7.57
N THR A 173 46.02 -8.54 6.34
CA THR A 173 46.53 -9.82 5.80
C THR A 173 47.66 -9.67 4.78
N GLY A 174 47.79 -8.50 4.12
CA GLY A 174 48.70 -8.27 2.99
C GLY A 174 48.35 -9.03 1.71
N GLN A 175 47.24 -9.78 1.68
CA GLN A 175 46.92 -10.74 0.62
C GLN A 175 45.76 -10.27 -0.26
N LYS A 176 45.65 -10.84 -1.47
CA LYS A 176 44.45 -10.69 -2.30
C LYS A 176 43.31 -11.54 -1.73
N ILE A 177 42.09 -11.07 -1.93
CA ILE A 177 40.86 -11.58 -1.30
C ILE A 177 40.05 -12.36 -2.33
N HIS A 178 39.56 -13.54 -1.95
CA HIS A 178 38.52 -14.24 -2.71
C HIS A 178 37.16 -13.70 -2.28
N TYR A 179 36.31 -13.32 -3.23
CA TYR A 179 34.97 -12.82 -2.93
C TYR A 179 33.91 -13.92 -3.08
N LEU A 180 32.91 -13.92 -2.21
CA LEU A 180 31.74 -14.77 -2.35
C LEU A 180 30.47 -13.96 -2.06
N GLY A 181 29.72 -13.64 -3.12
CA GLY A 181 28.46 -12.91 -3.03
C GLY A 181 27.25 -13.83 -3.14
N HIS A 182 26.19 -13.54 -2.37
CA HIS A 182 24.84 -14.05 -2.62
C HIS A 182 23.88 -12.91 -2.93
N SER A 183 22.98 -13.08 -3.90
CA SER A 183 21.88 -12.14 -4.14
C SER A 183 22.39 -10.71 -4.37
N LEU A 184 21.94 -9.71 -3.61
CA LEU A 184 22.48 -8.34 -3.63
C LEU A 184 24.01 -8.27 -3.46
N GLY A 185 24.61 -9.21 -2.73
CA GLY A 185 26.06 -9.35 -2.61
C GLY A 185 26.75 -9.51 -3.96
N THR A 186 26.14 -10.24 -4.90
CA THR A 186 26.69 -10.36 -6.27
C THR A 186 26.59 -9.05 -7.04
N LEU A 187 25.45 -8.34 -6.95
CA LEU A 187 25.24 -7.03 -7.59
C LEU A 187 26.30 -6.01 -7.14
N ILE A 188 26.51 -5.88 -5.82
CA ILE A 188 27.53 -4.95 -5.31
C ILE A 188 28.95 -5.42 -5.62
N GLY A 189 29.18 -6.73 -5.76
CA GLY A 189 30.42 -7.28 -6.30
C GLY A 189 30.67 -6.83 -7.74
N PHE A 190 29.78 -7.19 -8.67
CA PHE A 190 29.88 -6.81 -10.10
C PHE A 190 30.05 -5.30 -10.30
N ALA A 191 29.25 -4.48 -9.62
CA ALA A 191 29.35 -3.03 -9.69
C ALA A 191 30.71 -2.52 -9.17
N SER A 192 31.20 -3.03 -8.03
CA SER A 192 32.51 -2.65 -7.48
C SER A 192 33.69 -3.13 -8.33
N PHE A 193 33.56 -4.28 -9.01
CA PHE A 193 34.59 -4.82 -9.89
C PHE A 193 34.64 -4.11 -11.25
N SER A 194 33.54 -3.48 -11.67
CA SER A 194 33.51 -2.59 -12.85
C SER A 194 34.08 -1.19 -12.58
N GLU A 195 34.31 -0.84 -11.32
CA GLU A 195 34.92 0.41 -10.88
C GLU A 195 36.40 0.22 -10.50
N LYS A 196 37.17 1.31 -10.46
CA LYS A 196 38.63 1.25 -10.29
C LYS A 196 39.07 1.03 -8.85
N GLY A 197 40.10 0.19 -8.65
CA GLY A 197 40.89 0.11 -7.42
C GLY A 197 40.52 -1.00 -6.43
N LEU A 198 39.41 -1.72 -6.64
CA LEU A 198 39.05 -2.88 -5.81
C LEU A 198 39.57 -4.21 -6.40
N VAL A 199 39.60 -4.34 -7.73
CA VAL A 199 40.07 -5.56 -8.41
C VAL A 199 41.57 -5.83 -8.16
N ASP A 200 42.37 -4.80 -7.92
CA ASP A 200 43.79 -4.95 -7.54
C ASP A 200 43.97 -5.82 -6.29
N LYS A 201 42.98 -5.81 -5.38
CA LYS A 201 42.94 -6.58 -4.13
C LYS A 201 42.11 -7.87 -4.25
N LEU A 202 41.46 -8.12 -5.39
CA LEU A 202 40.66 -9.32 -5.65
C LEU A 202 41.55 -10.45 -6.22
N LYS A 203 41.19 -11.71 -5.92
CA LYS A 203 41.86 -12.92 -6.45
C LYS A 203 40.97 -13.76 -7.36
N SER A 204 39.76 -14.07 -6.89
CA SER A 204 38.66 -14.64 -7.70
C SER A 204 37.31 -14.30 -7.05
N ALA A 205 36.20 -14.52 -7.74
CA ALA A 205 34.86 -14.30 -7.17
C ALA A 205 33.86 -15.41 -7.49
N ALA A 206 33.14 -15.88 -6.45
CA ALA A 206 32.00 -16.77 -6.55
C ALA A 206 30.68 -15.99 -6.40
N MET A 207 29.72 -16.24 -7.28
CA MET A 207 28.47 -15.49 -7.40
C MET A 207 27.27 -16.45 -7.34
N LEU A 208 26.62 -16.51 -6.18
CA LEU A 208 25.52 -17.41 -5.88
C LEU A 208 24.17 -16.69 -6.01
N SER A 209 23.23 -17.27 -6.77
CA SER A 209 22.01 -16.56 -7.22
C SER A 209 22.34 -15.15 -7.76
N PRO A 210 23.11 -15.05 -8.85
CA PRO A 210 23.72 -13.81 -9.31
C PRO A 210 22.67 -12.79 -9.79
N ILE A 211 22.39 -11.80 -8.94
CA ILE A 211 21.61 -10.61 -9.28
C ILE A 211 22.56 -9.57 -9.90
N ALA A 212 22.14 -9.02 -11.03
CA ALA A 212 22.67 -7.78 -11.62
C ALA A 212 21.54 -7.05 -12.36
N TYR A 213 20.71 -7.81 -13.06
CA TYR A 213 19.42 -7.41 -13.61
C TYR A 213 18.29 -8.09 -12.84
N LEU A 214 17.11 -7.46 -12.80
CA LEU A 214 15.89 -7.95 -12.15
C LEU A 214 14.67 -7.71 -13.07
N SER A 215 14.88 -7.87 -14.36
CA SER A 215 13.96 -7.43 -15.42
C SER A 215 12.96 -8.52 -15.86
N HIS A 216 13.17 -9.75 -15.41
CA HIS A 216 12.35 -10.95 -15.63
C HIS A 216 12.03 -11.70 -14.32
N MET A 217 12.37 -11.15 -13.14
CA MET A 217 12.06 -11.77 -11.85
C MET A 217 10.58 -12.17 -11.74
N THR A 218 10.33 -13.41 -11.36
CA THR A 218 8.97 -14.00 -11.31
C THR A 218 8.29 -13.81 -9.96
N THR A 219 8.99 -13.23 -8.99
CA THR A 219 8.50 -12.89 -7.65
C THR A 219 7.31 -11.94 -7.71
N VAL A 220 6.09 -12.43 -7.48
CA VAL A 220 4.84 -11.65 -7.64
C VAL A 220 4.80 -10.43 -6.70
N LEU A 221 5.24 -10.58 -5.44
CA LEU A 221 5.35 -9.44 -4.52
C LEU A 221 6.43 -8.44 -4.97
N GLY A 222 7.49 -8.90 -5.62
CA GLY A 222 8.61 -8.11 -6.12
C GLY A 222 8.24 -7.27 -7.33
N ASP A 223 7.54 -7.85 -8.31
CA ASP A 223 7.03 -7.12 -9.48
C ASP A 223 6.01 -6.04 -9.07
N ILE A 224 5.07 -6.38 -8.18
CA ILE A 224 4.12 -5.41 -7.63
C ILE A 224 4.86 -4.30 -6.87
N ALA A 225 5.81 -4.65 -5.99
CA ALA A 225 6.60 -3.69 -5.24
C ALA A 225 7.41 -2.77 -6.17
N ALA A 226 8.11 -3.30 -7.18
CA ALA A 226 8.94 -2.52 -8.09
C ALA A 226 8.13 -1.56 -8.97
N ARG A 227 6.87 -1.88 -9.26
CA ARG A 227 5.91 -0.96 -9.91
C ARG A 227 5.39 0.10 -8.93
N SER A 228 5.19 -0.24 -7.65
CA SER A 228 4.68 0.66 -6.61
C SER A 228 5.72 1.59 -5.99
N PHE A 229 6.99 1.21 -5.93
CA PHE A 229 8.11 2.01 -5.37
C PHE A 229 8.59 3.10 -6.34
N LEU A 230 7.67 3.97 -6.76
CA LEU A 230 7.99 5.25 -7.36
C LEU A 230 8.55 6.19 -6.28
N ALA A 231 9.65 6.88 -6.58
CA ALA A 231 10.32 7.79 -5.64
C ALA A 231 9.38 8.90 -5.11
N GLU A 232 8.42 9.31 -5.94
CA GLU A 232 7.35 10.27 -5.60
C GLU A 232 6.42 9.75 -4.49
N ALA A 233 6.12 8.44 -4.45
CA ALA A 233 5.21 7.85 -3.46
C ALA A 233 5.85 7.79 -2.07
N THR A 234 7.10 7.34 -1.99
CA THR A 234 7.85 7.20 -0.73
C THR A 234 8.24 8.54 -0.11
N ALA A 235 8.51 9.56 -0.93
CA ALA A 235 8.79 10.91 -0.45
C ALA A 235 7.59 11.53 0.31
N ILE A 236 6.36 11.09 0.00
CA ILE A 236 5.12 11.51 0.69
C ILE A 236 4.90 10.69 1.98
N ILE A 237 5.39 9.44 2.04
CA ILE A 237 5.20 8.52 3.18
C ILE A 237 6.23 8.76 4.30
N GLY A 238 7.40 9.31 4.00
CA GLY A 238 8.40 9.73 5.01
C GLY A 238 9.14 8.61 5.76
N VAL A 239 8.78 7.34 5.52
CA VAL A 239 9.42 6.16 6.10
C VAL A 239 10.80 5.96 5.47
N ALA A 240 11.85 6.32 6.21
CA ALA A 240 13.24 6.24 5.74
C ALA A 240 13.84 4.82 5.90
N GLU A 241 13.49 4.11 6.98
CA GLU A 241 13.86 2.71 7.22
C GLU A 241 12.79 1.77 6.65
N PHE A 242 13.18 0.86 5.76
CA PHE A 242 12.36 -0.28 5.35
C PHE A 242 12.68 -1.49 6.25
N ASN A 243 11.82 -1.70 7.25
CA ASN A 243 11.95 -2.78 8.24
C ASN A 243 10.70 -3.67 8.19
N PRO A 244 10.75 -4.85 7.56
CA PRO A 244 9.57 -5.72 7.41
C PRO A 244 8.98 -6.23 8.72
N LYS A 245 9.74 -6.20 9.83
CA LYS A 245 9.27 -6.55 11.17
C LYS A 245 8.58 -5.38 11.91
N SER A 246 8.68 -4.16 11.39
CA SER A 246 8.00 -2.97 11.93
C SER A 246 6.52 -2.92 11.55
N GLY A 247 5.66 -2.35 12.41
CA GLY A 247 4.21 -2.38 12.22
C GLY A 247 3.71 -1.76 10.91
N LEU A 248 4.31 -0.66 10.43
CA LEU A 248 3.88 0.01 9.19
C LEU A 248 4.22 -0.82 7.94
N VAL A 249 5.47 -1.27 7.82
CA VAL A 249 5.94 -2.02 6.65
C VAL A 249 5.42 -3.46 6.67
N GLY A 250 5.35 -4.09 7.85
CA GLY A 250 4.75 -5.40 8.03
C GLY A 250 3.26 -5.42 7.67
N ASN A 251 2.49 -4.38 8.03
CA ASN A 251 1.10 -4.26 7.59
C ASN A 251 0.99 -4.03 6.08
N PHE A 252 1.85 -3.21 5.48
CA PHE A 252 1.90 -3.04 4.02
C PHE A 252 2.13 -4.38 3.30
N ILE A 253 3.08 -5.19 3.76
CA ILE A 253 3.36 -6.53 3.22
C ILE A 253 2.16 -7.48 3.40
N LYS A 254 1.51 -7.51 4.58
CA LYS A 254 0.30 -8.31 4.81
C LYS A 254 -0.83 -7.98 3.83
N ILE A 255 -1.07 -6.69 3.54
CA ILE A 255 -2.14 -6.29 2.63
C ILE A 255 -1.76 -6.60 1.17
N LEU A 256 -0.48 -6.51 0.78
CA LEU A 256 0.00 -6.97 -0.53
C LEU A 256 -0.21 -8.49 -0.72
N CYS A 257 0.14 -9.32 0.26
CA CYS A 257 -0.18 -10.77 0.25
C CYS A 257 -1.68 -10.99 -0.02
N HIS A 258 -2.54 -10.34 0.76
CA HIS A 258 -4.00 -10.47 0.65
C HIS A 258 -4.54 -9.99 -0.71
N GLN A 259 -4.03 -8.88 -1.25
CA GLN A 259 -4.48 -8.36 -2.55
C GLN A 259 -4.02 -9.22 -3.73
N ALA A 260 -2.85 -9.86 -3.62
CA ALA A 260 -2.34 -10.78 -4.63
C ALA A 260 -2.92 -12.21 -4.52
N GLY A 261 -3.68 -12.52 -3.46
CA GLY A 261 -4.21 -13.86 -3.20
C GLY A 261 -3.13 -14.89 -2.81
N ILE A 262 -2.01 -14.40 -2.27
CA ILE A 262 -0.82 -15.20 -1.94
C ILE A 262 -0.89 -15.69 -0.49
N ASP A 263 -0.48 -16.94 -0.27
CA ASP A 263 -0.30 -17.44 1.09
C ASP A 263 0.93 -16.81 1.76
N CYS A 264 0.67 -15.87 2.67
CA CYS A 264 1.69 -15.16 3.45
C CYS A 264 2.34 -16.06 4.55
N TYR A 265 1.90 -17.31 4.72
CA TYR A 265 2.58 -18.28 5.59
C TYR A 265 3.85 -18.88 4.96
N ASP A 266 3.98 -18.88 3.62
CA ASP A 266 5.21 -19.27 2.90
C ASP A 266 5.90 -18.06 2.25
N LEU A 267 6.11 -17.01 3.05
CA LEU A 267 6.76 -15.78 2.61
C LEU A 267 8.18 -16.01 2.04
N ILE A 268 8.85 -17.09 2.44
CA ILE A 268 10.14 -17.49 1.87
C ILE A 268 9.92 -17.94 0.43
N ALA A 269 9.16 -19.01 0.14
CA ALA A 269 9.03 -19.50 -1.24
C ALA A 269 8.36 -18.49 -2.17
N VAL A 270 7.52 -17.59 -1.66
CA VAL A 270 6.93 -16.47 -2.39
C VAL A 270 7.98 -15.45 -2.89
N ILE A 271 9.09 -15.28 -2.16
CA ILE A 271 10.18 -14.34 -2.48
C ILE A 271 11.34 -15.05 -3.18
N THR A 272 11.74 -16.22 -2.71
CA THR A 272 12.90 -16.96 -3.22
C THR A 272 12.58 -17.80 -4.45
N GLY A 273 11.29 -18.14 -4.63
CA GLY A 273 10.87 -19.30 -5.41
C GLY A 273 10.86 -20.58 -4.58
N LYS A 274 10.29 -21.65 -5.12
CA LYS A 274 10.02 -22.90 -4.40
C LYS A 274 11.31 -23.68 -4.12
N ASN A 275 11.92 -23.42 -2.97
CA ASN A 275 13.14 -24.08 -2.53
C ASN A 275 12.98 -25.61 -2.44
N CYS A 276 14.00 -26.37 -2.84
CA CYS A 276 13.97 -27.83 -2.81
C CYS A 276 14.37 -28.42 -1.46
N CYS A 277 15.27 -27.73 -0.76
CA CYS A 277 16.26 -28.39 0.08
C CYS A 277 16.42 -27.72 1.45
N LEU A 278 15.46 -26.92 1.88
CA LEU A 278 15.45 -26.26 3.19
C LEU A 278 14.87 -27.16 4.28
N ASN A 279 15.55 -27.25 5.43
CA ASN A 279 15.04 -27.90 6.63
C ASN A 279 14.11 -26.96 7.41
N ALA A 280 13.00 -27.48 7.93
CA ALA A 280 12.03 -26.71 8.74
C ALA A 280 12.67 -26.02 9.96
N SER A 281 13.68 -26.63 10.59
CA SER A 281 14.41 -26.03 11.70
C SER A 281 15.29 -24.84 11.27
N THR A 282 15.89 -24.91 10.08
CA THR A 282 16.62 -23.81 9.45
C THR A 282 15.67 -22.66 9.06
N ILE A 283 14.45 -23.00 8.59
CA ILE A 283 13.39 -22.01 8.30
C ILE A 283 12.91 -21.31 9.58
N ASP A 284 12.64 -22.03 10.68
CA ASP A 284 12.26 -21.42 11.96
C ASP A 284 13.39 -20.51 12.50
N LEU A 285 14.66 -20.90 12.34
CA LEU A 285 15.81 -20.09 12.76
C LEU A 285 16.05 -18.87 11.83
N PHE A 286 15.79 -19.00 10.54
CA PHE A 286 15.75 -17.88 9.59
C PHE A 286 14.68 -16.88 10.02
N LEU A 287 13.41 -17.29 10.14
CA LEU A 287 12.29 -16.40 10.49
C LEU A 287 12.44 -15.73 11.87
N ALA A 288 13.16 -16.35 12.81
CA ALA A 288 13.51 -15.73 14.08
C ALA A 288 14.46 -14.52 13.90
N ASN A 289 15.53 -14.67 13.12
CA ASN A 289 16.54 -13.63 12.92
C ASN A 289 16.14 -12.63 11.82
N GLU A 290 15.70 -13.14 10.69
CA GLU A 290 15.42 -12.47 9.41
C GLU A 290 13.91 -12.22 9.19
N PRO A 291 13.51 -11.28 8.32
CA PRO A 291 14.35 -10.33 7.57
C PRO A 291 14.93 -9.17 8.39
N GLN A 292 16.08 -8.66 7.97
CA GLN A 292 16.68 -7.40 8.42
C GLN A 292 16.04 -6.14 7.83
N SER A 293 16.37 -4.99 8.43
CA SER A 293 16.12 -3.66 7.87
C SER A 293 17.10 -3.30 6.74
N THR A 294 16.61 -2.49 5.80
CA THR A 294 17.39 -1.73 4.81
C THR A 294 16.86 -0.30 4.77
N SER A 295 17.49 0.63 4.06
CA SER A 295 16.83 1.89 3.73
C SER A 295 15.70 1.70 2.71
N THR A 296 14.67 2.54 2.81
CA THR A 296 13.64 2.65 1.76
C THR A 296 14.25 3.14 0.45
N LYS A 297 15.26 4.02 0.50
CA LYS A 297 16.00 4.51 -0.68
C LYS A 297 16.66 3.36 -1.46
N ASN A 298 17.19 2.34 -0.78
CA ASN A 298 17.72 1.14 -1.44
C ASN A 298 16.63 0.33 -2.16
N MET A 299 15.46 0.15 -1.54
CA MET A 299 14.31 -0.53 -2.18
C MET A 299 13.81 0.23 -3.41
N ILE A 300 13.81 1.58 -3.38
CA ILE A 300 13.53 2.41 -4.56
C ILE A 300 14.60 2.18 -5.64
N HIS A 301 15.88 2.08 -5.27
CA HIS A 301 16.96 1.88 -6.24
C HIS A 301 16.85 0.52 -6.95
N LEU A 302 16.64 -0.57 -6.21
CA LEU A 302 16.35 -1.89 -6.82
C LEU A 302 15.11 -1.82 -7.72
N SER A 303 14.08 -1.08 -7.30
CA SER A 303 12.89 -0.83 -8.11
C SER A 303 13.14 0.04 -9.35
N GLN A 304 14.26 0.76 -9.44
CA GLN A 304 14.71 1.43 -10.67
C GLN A 304 15.39 0.41 -11.60
N THR A 305 16.31 -0.42 -11.10
CA THR A 305 16.98 -1.49 -11.87
C THR A 305 15.98 -2.41 -12.57
N VAL A 306 14.88 -2.79 -11.90
CA VAL A 306 13.77 -3.58 -12.49
C VAL A 306 13.11 -2.87 -13.68
N ARG A 307 12.83 -1.56 -13.56
CA ARG A 307 12.03 -0.79 -14.52
C ARG A 307 12.85 -0.27 -15.70
N ASP A 308 14.06 0.20 -15.42
CA ASP A 308 14.96 0.80 -16.40
C ASP A 308 15.75 -0.30 -17.15
N LYS A 309 15.76 -1.54 -16.63
CA LYS A 309 16.45 -2.74 -17.17
C LYS A 309 17.97 -2.64 -17.32
N GLU A 310 18.58 -1.61 -16.74
CA GLU A 310 20.02 -1.34 -16.79
C GLU A 310 20.57 -1.16 -15.37
N LEU A 311 21.81 -1.61 -15.14
CA LEU A 311 22.50 -1.39 -13.87
C LEU A 311 23.10 0.02 -13.86
N ARG A 312 22.43 0.96 -13.20
CA ARG A 312 22.80 2.38 -13.11
C ARG A 312 22.94 2.84 -11.66
N LYS A 313 23.58 3.99 -11.45
CA LYS A 313 23.61 4.71 -10.16
C LYS A 313 22.22 5.29 -9.84
N TYR A 314 21.98 5.71 -8.60
CA TYR A 314 20.63 6.07 -8.15
C TYR A 314 20.00 7.20 -8.97
N ASN A 315 18.85 6.94 -9.58
CA ASN A 315 18.11 7.94 -10.33
C ASN A 315 17.30 8.82 -9.37
N TYR A 316 17.62 10.12 -9.29
CA TYR A 316 16.87 11.07 -8.46
C TYR A 316 15.53 11.48 -9.09
N GLY A 317 15.14 10.85 -10.22
CA GLY A 317 13.86 11.06 -10.94
C GLY A 317 13.79 12.36 -11.73
N ARG A 318 14.51 13.40 -11.27
CA ARG A 318 14.63 14.70 -11.91
C ARG A 318 16.02 14.93 -12.48
N SER A 319 16.06 15.41 -13.73
CA SER A 319 17.27 15.73 -14.49
C SER A 319 18.19 16.72 -13.75
N ASP A 320 17.65 17.75 -13.08
CA ASP A 320 18.44 18.74 -12.34
C ASP A 320 19.08 18.19 -11.05
N TYR A 321 18.46 17.18 -10.43
CA TYR A 321 19.07 16.46 -9.30
C TYR A 321 20.16 15.50 -9.77
N ASN A 322 19.92 14.73 -10.84
CA ASN A 322 20.95 13.89 -11.46
C ASN A 322 22.16 14.74 -11.90
N MET A 323 21.92 15.92 -12.52
CA MET A 323 22.95 16.87 -12.90
C MET A 323 23.79 17.34 -11.68
N LYS A 324 23.14 17.61 -10.54
CA LYS A 324 23.83 17.99 -9.29
C LYS A 324 24.66 16.86 -8.69
N HIS A 325 24.23 15.61 -8.83
CA HIS A 325 24.90 14.44 -8.24
C HIS A 325 25.98 13.82 -9.14
N TYR A 326 25.82 13.88 -10.46
CA TYR A 326 26.68 13.17 -11.42
C TYR A 326 27.30 14.05 -12.52
N GLY A 327 26.91 15.33 -12.62
CA GLY A 327 27.30 16.19 -13.75
C GLY A 327 26.61 15.86 -15.07
N GLN A 328 25.60 14.98 -15.06
CA GLN A 328 24.85 14.53 -16.24
C GLN A 328 23.37 14.25 -15.91
N PRO A 329 22.43 14.39 -16.87
CA PRO A 329 20.98 14.36 -16.61
C PRO A 329 20.42 12.96 -16.34
N LEU A 330 21.13 11.92 -16.76
CA LEU A 330 20.85 10.50 -16.49
C LEU A 330 21.94 9.96 -15.57
N PRO A 331 21.65 9.07 -14.62
CA PRO A 331 22.69 8.44 -13.80
C PRO A 331 23.64 7.59 -14.67
N PRO A 332 24.95 7.55 -14.35
CA PRO A 332 25.90 6.66 -15.00
C PRO A 332 25.47 5.19 -14.93
N ALA A 333 25.88 4.41 -15.93
CA ALA A 333 25.72 2.96 -15.93
C ALA A 333 27.00 2.29 -15.41
N TYR A 334 26.86 1.17 -14.69
CA TYR A 334 27.97 0.31 -14.32
C TYR A 334 28.36 -0.56 -15.52
N ASN A 335 29.62 -0.45 -15.95
CA ASN A 335 30.10 -1.14 -17.15
C ASN A 335 30.64 -2.53 -16.80
N ILE A 336 29.77 -3.54 -16.76
CA ILE A 336 30.16 -4.92 -16.40
C ILE A 336 31.30 -5.46 -17.28
N SER A 337 31.34 -5.09 -18.57
CA SER A 337 32.44 -5.43 -19.48
C SER A 337 33.74 -4.62 -19.27
N ALA A 338 33.89 -3.91 -18.15
CA ALA A 338 35.16 -3.37 -17.65
C ALA A 338 35.82 -4.24 -16.58
N ILE A 339 35.15 -5.31 -16.12
CA ILE A 339 35.75 -6.32 -15.25
C ILE A 339 36.87 -7.03 -16.04
N PRO A 340 38.10 -7.18 -15.49
CA PRO A 340 39.22 -7.79 -16.21
C PRO A 340 38.94 -9.23 -16.65
N HIS A 341 39.32 -9.54 -17.90
CA HIS A 341 39.00 -10.79 -18.59
C HIS A 341 39.74 -12.02 -18.02
N ASP A 342 40.80 -11.79 -17.24
CA ASP A 342 41.65 -12.80 -16.59
C ASP A 342 41.19 -13.15 -15.16
N LEU A 343 40.24 -12.39 -14.61
CA LEU A 343 39.69 -12.58 -13.27
C LEU A 343 38.90 -13.90 -13.19
N PRO A 344 39.24 -14.86 -12.32
CA PRO A 344 38.48 -16.10 -12.20
C PRO A 344 37.10 -15.84 -11.58
N LEU A 345 36.03 -16.24 -12.27
CA LEU A 345 34.64 -16.09 -11.87
C LEU A 345 33.91 -17.44 -11.84
N PHE A 346 33.14 -17.68 -10.78
CA PHE A 346 32.21 -18.81 -10.70
C PHE A 346 30.77 -18.29 -10.54
N PHE A 347 29.86 -18.77 -11.39
CA PHE A 347 28.43 -18.46 -11.30
C PHE A 347 27.67 -19.72 -10.91
N SER A 348 26.83 -19.67 -9.88
CA SER A 348 25.91 -20.77 -9.53
C SER A 348 24.50 -20.24 -9.34
N TYR A 349 23.55 -20.75 -10.14
CA TYR A 349 22.20 -20.20 -10.22
C TYR A 349 21.10 -21.26 -10.37
N GLY A 350 19.90 -20.94 -9.87
CA GLY A 350 18.80 -21.89 -9.67
C GLY A 350 17.79 -21.90 -10.81
N GLY A 351 17.19 -23.08 -11.08
CA GLY A 351 16.09 -23.21 -12.04
C GLY A 351 14.70 -22.87 -11.48
N LEU A 352 14.57 -22.73 -10.16
CA LEU A 352 13.37 -22.28 -9.45
C LEU A 352 13.56 -20.93 -8.75
N ASP A 353 14.68 -20.22 -8.99
CA ASP A 353 14.98 -18.92 -8.39
C ASP A 353 14.08 -17.83 -8.98
N CYS A 354 13.26 -17.20 -8.13
CA CYS A 354 12.31 -16.17 -8.55
C CYS A 354 12.86 -14.74 -8.54
N LEU A 355 14.13 -14.54 -8.18
CA LEU A 355 14.81 -13.24 -8.16
C LEU A 355 15.95 -13.19 -9.19
N ALA A 356 16.89 -14.14 -9.11
CA ALA A 356 17.93 -14.34 -10.13
C ALA A 356 17.40 -15.25 -11.24
N ASP A 357 16.38 -14.77 -11.96
CA ASP A 357 15.72 -15.52 -13.03
C ASP A 357 16.71 -15.96 -14.14
N VAL A 358 16.48 -17.15 -14.68
CA VAL A 358 17.33 -17.81 -15.68
C VAL A 358 17.58 -16.94 -16.93
N ASN A 359 16.67 -16.02 -17.29
CA ASN A 359 16.86 -15.13 -18.43
C ASN A 359 17.73 -13.91 -18.08
N ASP A 360 17.53 -13.30 -16.91
CA ASP A 360 18.38 -12.21 -16.42
C ASP A 360 19.82 -12.70 -16.14
N VAL A 361 19.99 -13.92 -15.61
CA VAL A 361 21.31 -14.53 -15.39
C VAL A 361 22.00 -14.89 -16.71
N LYS A 362 21.28 -15.43 -17.70
CA LYS A 362 21.85 -15.65 -19.05
C LYS A 362 22.26 -14.35 -19.73
N PHE A 363 21.48 -13.29 -19.57
CA PHE A 363 21.82 -11.97 -20.10
C PHE A 363 23.06 -11.37 -19.42
N LEU A 364 23.22 -11.59 -18.12
CA LEU A 364 24.44 -11.25 -17.38
C LEU A 364 25.65 -12.03 -17.91
N ILE A 365 25.55 -13.34 -18.08
CA ILE A 365 26.65 -14.19 -18.59
C ILE A 365 27.06 -13.77 -20.02
N ASP A 366 26.12 -13.34 -20.87
CA ASP A 366 26.43 -12.79 -22.21
C ASP A 366 27.28 -11.50 -22.16
N GLN A 367 27.28 -10.75 -21.05
CA GLN A 367 28.18 -9.59 -20.89
C GLN A 367 29.66 -10.01 -20.72
N PHE A 368 29.90 -11.27 -20.34
CA PHE A 368 31.22 -11.87 -20.14
C PHE A 368 31.68 -12.76 -21.31
N LYS A 369 31.01 -12.73 -22.47
CA LYS A 369 31.36 -13.57 -23.65
C LYS A 369 32.75 -13.34 -24.27
N PHE A 370 33.48 -12.31 -23.83
CA PHE A 370 34.85 -11.99 -24.25
C PHE A 370 35.89 -12.25 -23.16
N HIS A 371 35.46 -12.70 -21.99
CA HIS A 371 36.28 -13.11 -20.84
C HIS A 371 37.04 -14.41 -21.17
N ASP A 372 38.15 -14.68 -20.48
CA ASP A 372 38.95 -15.89 -20.76
C ASP A 372 38.14 -17.15 -20.42
N VAL A 373 38.07 -18.09 -21.36
CA VAL A 373 37.19 -19.28 -21.26
C VAL A 373 37.53 -20.15 -20.04
N ASP A 374 38.82 -20.34 -19.77
CA ASP A 374 39.32 -21.10 -18.62
C ASP A 374 39.19 -20.36 -17.27
N LYS A 375 38.65 -19.12 -17.29
CA LYS A 375 38.42 -18.27 -16.11
C LYS A 375 36.95 -18.10 -15.75
N ILE A 376 36.02 -18.75 -16.45
CA ILE A 376 34.59 -18.79 -16.08
C ILE A 376 34.10 -20.24 -15.91
N ASP A 377 33.66 -20.60 -14.71
CA ASP A 377 32.82 -21.79 -14.46
C ASP A 377 31.37 -21.36 -14.19
N VAL A 378 30.41 -22.12 -14.72
CA VAL A 378 28.97 -21.86 -14.62
C VAL A 378 28.25 -23.14 -14.23
N GLN A 379 27.63 -23.13 -13.06
CA GLN A 379 26.76 -24.19 -12.57
C GLN A 379 25.29 -23.76 -12.64
N PHE A 380 24.44 -24.62 -13.19
CA PHE A 380 22.99 -24.44 -13.21
C PHE A 380 22.31 -25.58 -12.44
N VAL A 381 21.75 -25.26 -11.27
CA VAL A 381 21.08 -26.25 -10.41
C VAL A 381 19.57 -26.11 -10.58
N LYS A 382 19.00 -26.93 -11.45
CA LYS A 382 17.61 -26.80 -11.93
C LYS A 382 16.56 -26.82 -10.81
N GLU A 383 16.79 -27.57 -9.75
CA GLU A 383 15.88 -27.72 -8.62
C GLU A 383 16.01 -26.62 -7.56
N TYR A 384 17.05 -25.78 -7.61
CA TYR A 384 17.32 -24.76 -6.57
C TYR A 384 16.51 -23.48 -6.79
N ALA A 385 16.08 -22.89 -5.67
CA ALA A 385 15.58 -21.52 -5.59
C ALA A 385 16.51 -20.64 -4.73
N HIS A 386 16.16 -19.35 -4.56
CA HIS A 386 17.10 -18.32 -4.11
C HIS A 386 17.76 -18.55 -2.73
N ALA A 387 17.14 -19.32 -1.83
CA ALA A 387 17.71 -19.62 -0.51
C ALA A 387 18.41 -20.98 -0.41
N ASP A 388 18.22 -21.90 -1.36
CA ASP A 388 18.90 -23.21 -1.33
C ASP A 388 20.44 -23.04 -1.37
N PHE A 389 20.95 -22.01 -2.05
CA PHE A 389 22.39 -21.69 -2.13
C PHE A 389 23.05 -21.26 -0.80
N ILE A 390 22.27 -20.89 0.22
CA ILE A 390 22.78 -20.42 1.52
C ILE A 390 22.24 -21.21 2.72
N MET A 391 21.10 -21.88 2.57
CA MET A 391 20.38 -22.58 3.63
C MET A 391 19.99 -24.02 3.27
N GLY A 392 20.34 -24.50 2.06
CA GLY A 392 20.12 -25.89 1.67
C GLY A 392 20.77 -26.88 2.63
N VAL A 393 20.20 -28.08 2.72
CA VAL A 393 20.82 -29.22 3.43
C VAL A 393 21.20 -30.32 2.44
N THR A 394 22.36 -30.93 2.66
CA THR A 394 23.00 -31.82 1.68
C THR A 394 22.13 -33.01 1.30
N ALA A 395 22.15 -33.38 0.01
CA ALA A 395 21.29 -34.41 -0.59
C ALA A 395 21.49 -35.86 -0.07
N LYS A 396 22.33 -36.09 0.94
CA LYS A 396 22.51 -37.40 1.59
C LYS A 396 21.21 -37.94 2.20
N ASP A 397 20.33 -37.06 2.70
CA ASP A 397 18.98 -37.44 3.16
C ASP A 397 17.94 -37.54 2.02
N VAL A 398 18.16 -36.83 0.90
CA VAL A 398 17.20 -36.73 -0.22
C VAL A 398 17.26 -37.93 -1.17
N LYS A 399 18.40 -38.63 -1.25
CA LYS A 399 18.62 -39.79 -2.15
C LYS A 399 17.69 -40.99 -1.90
N ARG A 400 16.84 -40.98 -0.88
CA ARG A 400 15.86 -42.05 -0.61
C ARG A 400 14.63 -42.06 -1.52
N ASN A 401 14.21 -40.93 -2.11
CA ASN A 401 12.83 -40.81 -2.61
C ASN A 401 12.59 -40.52 -4.11
N ASN A 402 13.50 -39.90 -4.88
CA ASN A 402 13.10 -39.30 -6.19
C ASN A 402 14.02 -39.50 -7.41
N GLY A 403 15.05 -40.35 -7.34
CA GLY A 403 15.70 -40.94 -8.53
C GLY A 403 16.14 -39.99 -9.66
N ALA A 404 16.66 -38.80 -9.32
CA ALA A 404 17.13 -37.80 -10.28
C ALA A 404 18.61 -37.48 -10.07
N ASP A 405 19.38 -37.47 -11.16
CA ASP A 405 20.81 -37.17 -11.17
C ASP A 405 21.06 -35.65 -11.14
N GLY A 406 20.66 -35.00 -10.05
CA GLY A 406 20.96 -33.59 -9.78
C GLY A 406 22.33 -33.42 -9.12
N GLU A 407 23.14 -32.49 -9.64
CA GLU A 407 24.32 -31.99 -8.94
C GLU A 407 23.92 -31.45 -7.55
N SER A 408 24.71 -31.76 -6.53
CA SER A 408 24.34 -31.50 -5.13
C SER A 408 25.06 -30.29 -4.53
N GLU A 409 24.53 -29.78 -3.43
CA GLU A 409 25.13 -28.70 -2.63
C GLU A 409 26.62 -28.93 -2.30
N GLU A 410 26.98 -30.19 -2.06
CA GLU A 410 28.34 -30.67 -1.76
C GLU A 410 29.28 -30.46 -2.96
N GLU A 411 28.74 -30.49 -4.18
CA GLU A 411 29.47 -30.16 -5.40
C GLU A 411 29.59 -28.65 -5.63
N THR A 412 28.55 -27.85 -5.39
CA THR A 412 28.67 -26.37 -5.44
C THR A 412 29.75 -25.89 -4.49
N LYS A 413 29.77 -26.43 -3.26
CA LYS A 413 30.83 -26.20 -2.27
C LYS A 413 32.20 -26.64 -2.79
N LEU A 414 32.31 -27.83 -3.37
CA LEU A 414 33.56 -28.35 -3.96
C LEU A 414 34.03 -27.55 -5.20
N ARG A 415 33.13 -26.93 -5.97
CA ARG A 415 33.49 -26.01 -7.07
C ARG A 415 34.03 -24.69 -6.52
N ILE A 416 33.41 -24.15 -5.47
CA ILE A 416 33.92 -22.96 -4.74
C ILE A 416 35.32 -23.25 -4.16
N SER A 417 35.52 -24.38 -3.47
CA SER A 417 36.84 -24.78 -2.96
C SER A 417 37.87 -24.88 -4.09
N ARG A 418 37.54 -25.56 -5.20
CA ARG A 418 38.44 -25.67 -6.36
C ARG A 418 38.77 -24.34 -7.04
N LEU A 419 37.82 -23.40 -7.14
CA LEU A 419 38.07 -22.04 -7.67
C LEU A 419 39.12 -21.29 -6.83
N ILE A 420 39.13 -21.53 -5.52
CA ILE A 420 40.05 -20.89 -4.58
C ILE A 420 41.41 -21.63 -4.60
N GLU A 421 41.39 -22.96 -4.44
CA GLU A 421 42.57 -23.84 -4.41
C GLU A 421 43.41 -23.80 -5.71
N ASN A 422 42.78 -23.78 -6.89
CA ASN A 422 43.51 -23.77 -8.16
C ASN A 422 44.34 -22.49 -8.37
N GLU A 423 43.84 -21.35 -7.86
CA GLU A 423 44.51 -20.05 -7.94
C GLU A 423 45.53 -19.82 -6.81
N ASP A 424 45.55 -20.69 -5.79
CA ASP A 424 46.69 -20.86 -4.88
C ASP A 424 47.78 -21.74 -5.48
N ALA A 425 47.37 -22.87 -6.09
CA ALA A 425 48.28 -23.80 -6.73
C ALA A 425 49.09 -23.12 -7.86
N SER A 426 48.44 -22.29 -8.69
CA SER A 426 49.06 -21.58 -9.81
C SER A 426 50.23 -20.66 -9.39
N MET A 427 50.14 -19.99 -8.23
CA MET A 427 51.23 -19.18 -7.69
C MET A 427 52.32 -20.01 -6.99
N SER A 428 51.99 -21.18 -6.42
CA SER A 428 52.97 -22.04 -5.75
C SER A 428 53.99 -22.68 -6.72
N GLY A 429 53.60 -22.89 -7.98
CA GLY A 429 54.37 -23.67 -8.95
C GLY A 429 55.63 -23.00 -9.51
N ASN A 430 55.81 -21.69 -9.34
CA ASN A 430 56.82 -20.92 -10.09
C ASN A 430 58.13 -20.66 -9.31
N ASN A 431 58.48 -21.51 -8.33
CA ASN A 431 59.67 -21.31 -7.49
C ASN A 431 60.41 -22.61 -7.15
N ASN A 432 60.69 -23.45 -8.17
CA ASN A 432 61.69 -24.52 -8.07
C ASN A 432 62.28 -24.93 -9.44
N ASN A 433 63.16 -24.09 -10.00
CA ASN A 433 64.10 -24.49 -11.04
C ASN A 433 65.47 -23.88 -10.71
N ASN A 434 66.33 -24.67 -10.05
CA ASN A 434 67.64 -24.24 -9.56
C ASN A 434 68.74 -24.63 -10.57
N PRO A 435 69.35 -23.68 -11.31
CA PRO A 435 70.29 -23.99 -12.37
C PRO A 435 71.70 -24.28 -11.83
N GLN A 436 72.07 -25.56 -11.75
CA GLN A 436 73.45 -25.96 -11.50
C GLN A 436 74.34 -25.60 -12.70
N LYS A 437 75.30 -24.69 -12.47
CA LYS A 437 76.54 -24.52 -13.27
C LYS A 437 77.42 -25.79 -13.16
N PRO A 438 78.35 -26.09 -14.10
CA PRO A 438 79.28 -25.11 -14.70
C PRO A 438 79.75 -25.35 -16.17
N GLN A 439 80.76 -24.55 -16.59
CA GLN A 439 81.63 -24.66 -17.78
C GLN A 439 81.07 -24.21 -19.14
N GLY A 440 81.95 -23.66 -20.00
CA GLY A 440 81.66 -23.31 -21.40
C GLY A 440 82.11 -21.90 -21.84
N SER A 441 83.19 -21.84 -22.59
CA SER A 441 83.87 -20.66 -23.19
C SER A 441 83.01 -19.68 -24.03
N ALA A 442 83.45 -18.41 -24.11
CA ALA A 442 83.01 -17.38 -25.07
C ALA A 442 83.53 -17.67 -26.52
N PRO A 443 83.13 -16.94 -27.60
CA PRO A 443 83.28 -15.48 -27.76
C PRO A 443 82.11 -14.72 -28.44
N SER A 444 82.30 -13.41 -28.62
CA SER A 444 81.39 -12.40 -29.22
C SER A 444 81.32 -12.46 -30.77
N PRO A 445 80.44 -11.69 -31.45
CA PRO A 445 80.77 -10.28 -31.75
C PRO A 445 79.62 -9.24 -31.75
N PHE A 446 80.02 -7.96 -31.59
CA PHE A 446 79.46 -6.67 -32.02
C PHE A 446 78.04 -6.55 -32.64
N GLY A 447 77.31 -5.49 -32.25
CA GLY A 447 76.22 -4.93 -33.07
C GLY A 447 75.29 -3.90 -32.38
N ASN A 448 75.69 -2.63 -32.29
CA ASN A 448 74.79 -1.51 -31.91
C ASN A 448 75.15 -0.29 -32.78
N PRO A 449 74.19 0.33 -33.49
CA PRO A 449 73.66 1.65 -33.06
C PRO A 449 72.15 1.82 -33.34
N GLY A 450 71.45 2.89 -32.95
CA GLY A 450 71.86 4.15 -32.30
C GLY A 450 70.67 5.05 -31.92
N MET A 451 70.93 6.30 -31.51
CA MET A 451 69.93 7.21 -30.89
C MET A 451 69.43 8.34 -31.82
N ALA A 452 68.15 8.70 -31.72
CA ALA A 452 67.57 10.05 -31.87
C ALA A 452 66.06 10.00 -31.47
N SER A 453 65.37 10.89 -30.73
CA SER A 453 65.53 12.26 -30.19
C SER A 453 64.73 13.37 -30.93
N ALA A 454 63.70 13.92 -30.25
CA ALA A 454 62.93 15.14 -30.60
C ALA A 454 62.06 15.05 -31.90
N SER A 455 61.03 15.87 -32.16
CA SER A 455 60.32 16.97 -31.42
C SER A 455 58.89 17.16 -31.97
N ALA A 456 58.04 17.92 -31.27
CA ALA A 456 56.72 18.37 -31.77
C ALA A 456 56.83 19.54 -32.78
N PRO A 457 55.77 19.78 -33.58
CA PRO A 457 55.11 21.10 -33.58
C PRO A 457 53.56 21.01 -33.74
N GLY A 458 52.86 22.14 -33.98
CA GLY A 458 51.43 22.11 -34.36
C GLY A 458 50.77 23.48 -34.64
N ASN A 459 49.43 23.44 -34.83
CA ASN A 459 48.45 24.54 -34.92
C ASN A 459 48.28 25.27 -36.30
N GLN A 460 47.11 25.93 -36.47
CA GLN A 460 46.53 26.57 -37.68
C GLN A 460 45.93 25.58 -38.73
N GLY A 461 44.86 25.87 -39.49
CA GLY A 461 43.95 27.04 -39.56
C GLY A 461 42.73 26.80 -40.49
N PHE A 462 41.71 27.68 -40.47
CA PHE A 462 40.43 27.57 -41.24
C PHE A 462 40.54 28.02 -42.72
N PRO A 463 39.52 27.71 -43.56
CA PRO A 463 38.64 28.81 -44.02
C PRO A 463 37.12 28.47 -44.06
N GLN A 464 36.31 29.48 -44.44
CA GLN A 464 34.84 29.53 -44.46
C GLN A 464 34.33 30.08 -45.82
N PRO A 465 33.03 29.99 -46.15
CA PRO A 465 32.38 31.10 -46.89
C PRO A 465 30.97 31.49 -46.36
N HIS A 466 30.48 32.66 -46.82
CA HIS A 466 29.18 33.27 -46.47
C HIS A 466 28.38 33.67 -47.74
N MET A 467 27.03 33.65 -47.69
CA MET A 467 26.09 34.76 -48.02
C MET A 467 24.63 34.28 -48.23
N ALA A 468 23.68 35.23 -48.31
CA ALA A 468 22.21 35.07 -48.45
C ALA A 468 21.70 36.13 -49.49
N PRO A 469 20.39 36.48 -49.69
CA PRO A 469 19.11 35.98 -49.11
C PRO A 469 17.92 35.81 -50.12
N ASN A 470 16.79 35.18 -49.70
CA ASN A 470 15.39 35.62 -49.98
C ASN A 470 14.27 34.69 -49.42
N PHE A 471 13.04 35.20 -49.38
CA PHE A 471 11.73 34.56 -49.04
C PHE A 471 10.84 34.50 -50.33
N PRO A 472 9.57 33.97 -50.34
CA PRO A 472 8.81 33.17 -49.37
C PRO A 472 8.07 31.91 -49.94
N ALA A 473 7.70 30.95 -49.09
CA ALA A 473 6.55 30.02 -49.20
C ALA A 473 6.46 29.16 -47.92
N GLN A 474 5.41 28.44 -47.53
CA GLN A 474 3.93 28.50 -47.59
C GLN A 474 3.48 27.15 -46.97
N PHE A 475 2.42 27.11 -46.15
CA PHE A 475 2.02 25.89 -45.41
C PHE A 475 1.42 24.79 -46.31
N GLN A 476 1.73 23.52 -46.00
CA GLN A 476 0.87 22.37 -46.30
C GLN A 476 0.84 21.38 -45.12
N PHE A 477 -0.29 21.32 -44.40
CA PHE A 477 -0.59 20.23 -43.48
C PHE A 477 -1.18 19.03 -44.25
N SER A 478 -0.80 17.81 -43.86
CA SER A 478 -1.27 16.61 -44.54
C SER A 478 -2.76 16.32 -44.28
N GLN A 479 -3.47 15.88 -45.32
CA GLN A 479 -4.93 15.72 -45.33
C GLN A 479 -5.46 14.67 -44.32
N ALA A 480 -4.59 13.75 -43.88
CA ALA A 480 -4.92 12.68 -42.93
C ALA A 480 -5.31 13.19 -41.53
N GLN A 481 -4.67 14.26 -41.03
CA GLN A 481 -4.95 14.79 -39.69
C GLN A 481 -6.32 15.49 -39.60
N ALA A 482 -6.79 16.08 -40.70
CA ALA A 482 -8.12 16.71 -40.76
C ALA A 482 -9.26 15.68 -40.60
N MET A 483 -9.15 14.52 -41.27
CA MET A 483 -10.16 13.46 -41.18
C MET A 483 -10.24 12.82 -39.79
N ALA A 484 -9.09 12.62 -39.12
CA ALA A 484 -9.03 12.11 -37.75
C ALA A 484 -9.76 13.04 -36.75
N HIS A 485 -9.55 14.36 -36.85
CA HIS A 485 -10.26 15.33 -36.00
C HIS A 485 -11.77 15.40 -36.30
N ALA A 486 -12.18 15.25 -37.55
CA ALA A 486 -13.60 15.22 -37.93
C ALA A 486 -14.34 14.01 -37.33
N GLN A 487 -13.75 12.81 -37.39
CA GLN A 487 -14.34 11.61 -36.78
C GLN A 487 -14.43 11.71 -35.24
N ALA A 488 -13.40 12.25 -34.58
CA ALA A 488 -13.41 12.46 -33.13
C ALA A 488 -14.52 13.42 -32.68
N GLN A 489 -14.77 14.50 -33.42
CA GLN A 489 -15.88 15.44 -33.13
C GLN A 489 -17.26 14.86 -33.45
N ALA A 490 -17.38 13.96 -34.43
CA ALA A 490 -18.63 13.26 -34.71
C ALA A 490 -19.00 12.29 -33.56
N GLN A 491 -18.03 11.52 -33.06
CA GLN A 491 -18.24 10.60 -31.94
C GLN A 491 -18.60 11.33 -30.65
N SER A 492 -17.94 12.44 -30.32
CA SER A 492 -18.25 13.20 -29.09
C SER A 492 -19.67 13.78 -29.09
N LYS A 493 -20.18 14.23 -30.25
CA LYS A 493 -21.58 14.68 -30.40
C LYS A 493 -22.58 13.54 -30.22
N ALA A 494 -22.34 12.39 -30.85
CA ALA A 494 -23.20 11.21 -30.70
C ALA A 494 -23.27 10.75 -29.22
N GLN A 495 -22.13 10.74 -28.53
CA GLN A 495 -22.05 10.31 -27.13
C GLN A 495 -22.76 11.29 -26.17
N ALA A 496 -22.64 12.61 -26.39
CA ALA A 496 -23.40 13.63 -25.65
C ALA A 496 -24.92 13.53 -25.89
N GLN A 497 -25.33 13.24 -27.12
CA GLN A 497 -26.75 13.10 -27.50
C GLN A 497 -27.40 11.85 -26.87
N PHE A 498 -26.66 10.73 -26.81
CA PHE A 498 -27.06 9.53 -26.07
C PHE A 498 -27.18 9.79 -24.56
N GLN A 499 -26.24 10.54 -23.98
CA GLN A 499 -26.26 10.89 -22.56
C GLN A 499 -27.45 11.80 -22.18
N ALA A 500 -27.85 12.70 -23.09
CA ALA A 500 -29.06 13.53 -22.94
C ALA A 500 -30.36 12.68 -23.01
N GLN A 501 -30.44 11.71 -23.92
CA GLN A 501 -31.60 10.79 -23.97
C GLN A 501 -31.72 9.93 -22.70
N MET A 502 -30.60 9.45 -22.15
CA MET A 502 -30.59 8.72 -20.87
C MET A 502 -31.12 9.57 -19.70
N GLN A 503 -30.77 10.86 -19.64
CA GLN A 503 -31.28 11.76 -18.60
C GLN A 503 -32.78 12.09 -18.78
N ALA A 504 -33.26 12.20 -20.02
CA ALA A 504 -34.69 12.36 -20.28
C ALA A 504 -35.51 11.12 -19.86
N GLY A 505 -34.98 9.91 -20.06
CA GLY A 505 -35.63 8.66 -19.65
C GLY A 505 -35.82 8.52 -18.13
N MET A 506 -34.88 9.03 -17.32
CA MET A 506 -34.95 8.93 -15.86
C MET A 506 -35.97 9.90 -15.21
N ALA A 507 -36.43 10.92 -15.94
CA ALA A 507 -37.44 11.87 -15.44
C ALA A 507 -38.88 11.34 -15.51
N MET A 508 -39.12 10.19 -16.16
CA MET A 508 -40.46 9.67 -16.48
C MET A 508 -41.00 8.60 -15.52
N ASN A 509 -40.26 8.19 -14.48
CA ASN A 509 -40.61 6.98 -13.71
C ASN A 509 -40.49 7.08 -12.17
N GLN A 510 -40.80 8.25 -11.59
CA GLN A 510 -41.12 8.39 -10.16
C GLN A 510 -42.45 9.14 -10.00
N GLY A 511 -43.56 8.39 -10.04
CA GLY A 511 -44.91 8.97 -10.16
C GLY A 511 -46.06 8.14 -9.60
N GLN A 512 -45.83 7.24 -8.64
CA GLN A 512 -46.86 6.56 -7.83
C GLN A 512 -46.21 5.87 -6.61
N GLY A 513 -46.78 6.00 -5.40
CA GLY A 513 -46.21 5.41 -4.17
C GLY A 513 -46.47 6.17 -2.86
N SER A 514 -47.74 6.29 -2.45
CA SER A 514 -48.20 6.75 -1.12
C SER A 514 -48.09 5.62 -0.06
N GLN A 515 -48.14 5.81 1.27
CA GLN A 515 -48.11 6.99 2.17
C GLN A 515 -47.79 6.53 3.62
N GLY A 516 -47.38 7.47 4.50
CA GLY A 516 -47.38 7.30 5.98
C GLY A 516 -46.06 6.85 6.61
N GLY A 517 -45.66 7.32 7.81
CA GLY A 517 -46.25 8.40 8.62
C GLY A 517 -45.49 8.69 9.93
N ILE A 518 -45.42 9.98 10.31
CA ILE A 518 -45.30 10.63 11.64
C ILE A 518 -44.67 9.82 12.82
N GLY A 519 -43.70 10.32 13.61
CA GLY A 519 -42.95 11.60 13.60
C GLY A 519 -42.50 12.08 15.00
N GLY A 520 -41.52 12.99 15.07
CA GLY A 520 -41.09 13.72 16.31
C GLY A 520 -40.15 12.94 17.26
N VAL A 521 -39.43 13.55 18.23
CA VAL A 521 -39.08 14.96 18.52
C VAL A 521 -37.66 14.98 19.15
N LEU A 522 -36.84 16.00 18.87
CA LEU A 522 -35.55 16.23 19.55
C LEU A 522 -35.69 17.24 20.70
N GLY A 523 -34.89 17.06 21.76
CA GLY A 523 -34.85 17.94 22.94
C GLY A 523 -33.47 17.97 23.60
N SER A 524 -33.32 18.87 24.59
CA SER A 524 -32.07 19.36 25.21
C SER A 524 -31.15 20.17 24.26
N SER A 525 -30.64 21.38 24.52
CA SER A 525 -30.48 22.30 25.68
C SER A 525 -29.04 22.40 26.20
N SER A 526 -28.39 23.54 25.95
CA SER A 526 -27.06 23.89 26.48
C SER A 526 -27.16 24.95 27.57
N PRO A 527 -26.42 24.84 28.70
CA PRO A 527 -26.07 25.96 29.54
C PRO A 527 -24.79 26.65 29.04
N SER A 528 -24.59 27.91 29.43
CA SER A 528 -23.43 28.74 29.05
C SER A 528 -22.52 29.05 30.24
N MET A 529 -21.22 29.26 29.98
CA MET A 529 -20.29 29.96 30.89
C MET A 529 -19.30 30.83 30.08
N THR A 530 -18.61 31.74 30.77
CA THR A 530 -18.03 32.99 30.24
C THR A 530 -16.52 32.95 29.94
N PRO A 531 -16.00 33.89 29.12
CA PRO A 531 -14.58 33.99 28.79
C PRO A 531 -13.76 34.81 29.80
N GLY A 532 -12.46 34.47 29.94
CA GLY A 532 -11.45 35.24 30.67
C GLY A 532 -10.75 36.32 29.82
N SER A 533 -9.96 37.19 30.46
CA SER A 533 -9.38 38.41 29.86
C SER A 533 -7.90 38.58 30.21
N LEU A 534 -7.15 39.33 29.37
CA LEU A 534 -6.17 40.34 29.82
C LEU A 534 -5.70 41.24 28.64
N ASN A 535 -6.14 42.51 28.69
CA ASN A 535 -5.37 43.77 28.51
C ASN A 535 -4.41 43.97 27.29
N MET A 536 -4.39 45.10 26.56
CA MET A 536 -4.90 46.50 26.67
C MET A 536 -4.89 47.13 25.25
N LYS A 537 -5.29 48.37 24.86
CA LYS A 537 -5.83 49.68 25.36
C LYS A 537 -6.41 50.41 24.10
N ARG A 538 -7.11 51.57 24.04
CA ARG A 538 -7.61 52.62 24.96
C ARG A 538 -8.70 53.46 24.21
N PHE A 539 -9.94 53.56 24.75
CA PHE A 539 -10.99 54.57 24.44
C PHE A 539 -11.62 54.49 23.01
N GLN A 540 -12.83 55.00 22.70
CA GLN A 540 -13.75 55.94 23.39
C GLN A 540 -15.26 55.53 23.23
N GLN A 541 -16.23 56.28 23.77
CA GLN A 541 -17.65 55.86 23.97
C GLN A 541 -18.71 56.77 23.28
N ARG A 542 -19.90 56.22 22.92
CA ARG A 542 -21.25 56.54 23.50
C ARG A 542 -22.44 55.76 22.82
N PRO A 543 -23.66 55.66 23.43
CA PRO A 543 -24.61 54.53 23.18
C PRO A 543 -26.14 54.83 23.05
N SER A 544 -26.96 53.75 23.05
CA SER A 544 -28.44 53.66 23.31
C SER A 544 -29.39 53.89 22.10
N MET A 545 -30.64 53.36 22.00
CA MET A 545 -31.65 52.84 22.97
C MET A 545 -32.27 51.45 22.60
N ARG A 546 -33.31 50.99 23.34
CA ARG A 546 -33.93 49.63 23.31
C ARG A 546 -35.42 49.57 22.85
N PRO A 547 -35.98 48.38 22.52
CA PRO A 547 -37.42 48.12 22.31
C PRO A 547 -38.08 47.34 23.49
N PRO A 548 -39.41 47.16 23.45
CA PRO A 548 -40.03 45.81 23.40
C PRO A 548 -41.29 45.77 22.46
N SER A 549 -42.17 44.75 22.31
CA SER A 549 -42.14 43.26 22.24
C SER A 549 -43.59 42.67 22.17
N GLY A 550 -43.83 41.44 21.64
CA GLY A 550 -45.07 40.65 21.86
C GLY A 550 -46.16 40.73 20.75
N PHE A 551 -47.12 39.79 20.61
CA PHE A 551 -47.30 38.40 21.10
C PHE A 551 -48.35 37.63 20.20
N PRO A 552 -48.84 36.38 20.44
CA PRO A 552 -48.83 35.36 19.35
C PRO A 552 -50.16 34.64 18.98
N ALA A 553 -50.02 33.69 18.03
CA ALA A 553 -50.76 32.42 17.83
C ALA A 553 -52.07 32.37 17.01
N SER A 554 -52.12 31.46 16.02
CA SER A 554 -53.14 30.39 15.86
C SER A 554 -52.81 29.46 14.66
N ASN A 555 -53.31 28.23 14.67
CA ASN A 555 -53.31 27.29 13.54
C ASN A 555 -54.69 27.28 12.85
N ASN A 556 -54.74 27.02 11.54
CA ASN A 556 -55.73 26.07 10.99
C ASN A 556 -55.40 25.60 9.57
N ASN A 557 -55.95 24.44 9.19
CA ASN A 557 -55.74 23.76 7.91
C ASN A 557 -57.07 23.61 7.16
N THR A 558 -57.16 24.05 5.91
CA THR A 558 -58.32 23.78 5.02
C THR A 558 -57.86 23.53 3.57
N ILE A 559 -58.78 23.00 2.74
CA ILE A 559 -58.45 22.18 1.56
C ILE A 559 -58.67 22.93 0.22
N SER A 560 -57.92 22.51 -0.80
CA SER A 560 -57.88 23.00 -2.20
C SER A 560 -59.24 23.05 -2.92
N PRO A 561 -59.36 23.81 -4.02
CA PRO A 561 -59.06 23.21 -5.35
C PRO A 561 -58.32 24.14 -6.35
N MET A 562 -58.11 23.64 -7.57
CA MET A 562 -57.24 24.23 -8.61
C MET A 562 -57.83 25.46 -9.33
N ARG A 563 -56.95 26.36 -9.80
CA ARG A 563 -56.73 26.53 -11.26
C ARG A 563 -55.42 27.26 -11.59
N THR A 564 -54.99 27.09 -12.85
CA THR A 564 -53.75 27.60 -13.45
C THR A 564 -53.82 29.08 -13.80
N MET A 565 -52.75 29.83 -13.50
CA MET A 565 -52.25 30.87 -14.41
C MET A 565 -50.74 31.12 -14.20
N GLU A 566 -50.12 31.82 -15.14
CA GLU A 566 -48.67 31.94 -15.25
C GLU A 566 -48.07 32.88 -14.20
N LEU A 567 -46.88 32.53 -13.70
CA LEU A 567 -46.05 33.43 -12.90
C LEU A 567 -44.76 33.76 -13.65
N THR A 568 -44.54 35.05 -13.86
CA THR A 568 -43.27 35.61 -14.33
C THR A 568 -42.12 35.13 -13.45
N PRO A 569 -40.97 34.69 -14.02
CA PRO A 569 -39.84 34.23 -13.23
C PRO A 569 -39.27 35.37 -12.36
N ALA A 570 -39.59 35.35 -11.07
CA ALA A 570 -39.02 36.27 -10.09
C ALA A 570 -37.48 36.25 -10.17
N ALA A 571 -36.86 37.43 -10.02
CA ALA A 571 -35.43 37.61 -10.25
C ALA A 571 -34.60 36.60 -9.45
N ARG A 572 -34.01 35.62 -10.16
CA ARG A 572 -33.13 34.61 -9.55
C ARG A 572 -31.99 35.34 -8.85
N LYS A 573 -31.93 35.24 -7.52
CA LYS A 573 -30.72 35.56 -6.74
C LYS A 573 -29.55 34.89 -7.46
N LYS A 574 -28.60 35.68 -7.96
CA LYS A 574 -27.46 35.13 -8.71
C LYS A 574 -26.76 34.11 -7.82
N LYS A 575 -26.84 32.82 -8.20
CA LYS A 575 -26.02 31.77 -7.61
C LYS A 575 -24.58 32.28 -7.68
N MET A 576 -23.89 32.36 -6.54
CA MET A 576 -22.54 32.91 -6.51
C MET A 576 -21.69 32.06 -7.48
N LYS A 577 -21.15 32.69 -8.54
CA LYS A 577 -20.46 31.97 -9.60
C LYS A 577 -19.28 31.27 -8.94
N LEU A 578 -19.16 29.95 -9.12
CA LEU A 578 -18.03 29.19 -8.57
C LEU A 578 -16.73 29.88 -8.98
N PRO A 579 -15.77 30.06 -8.05
CA PRO A 579 -14.48 30.67 -8.38
C PRO A 579 -13.84 29.95 -9.56
N GLU A 580 -13.44 30.72 -10.57
CA GLU A 580 -12.97 30.18 -11.85
C GLU A 580 -11.52 29.71 -11.68
N LYS A 581 -11.33 28.52 -11.09
CA LYS A 581 -10.00 27.92 -10.82
C LYS A 581 -9.20 27.69 -12.11
N SER A 582 -9.82 27.62 -13.28
CA SER A 582 -9.13 27.34 -14.54
C SER A 582 -8.40 28.55 -15.14
N LEU A 583 -7.18 28.35 -15.61
CA LEU A 583 -6.48 29.33 -16.43
C LEU A 583 -6.95 29.23 -17.89
N GLN A 584 -7.24 30.37 -18.52
CA GLN A 584 -7.59 30.42 -19.94
C GLN A 584 -6.44 29.90 -20.82
N GLU A 585 -6.77 29.14 -21.86
CA GLU A 585 -5.83 28.57 -22.85
C GLU A 585 -4.82 29.59 -23.43
N ARG A 586 -5.25 30.83 -23.66
CA ARG A 586 -4.37 31.95 -24.10
C ARG A 586 -3.37 32.44 -23.03
N VAL A 587 -3.35 31.86 -21.82
CA VAL A 587 -2.29 32.00 -20.80
C VAL A 587 -1.23 30.91 -21.01
N ALA A 588 -1.64 29.69 -21.35
CA ALA A 588 -0.74 28.55 -21.56
C ALA A 588 0.21 28.73 -22.76
N ALA A 589 -0.21 29.50 -23.77
CA ALA A 589 0.65 29.95 -24.86
C ALA A 589 1.73 30.99 -24.45
N ILE A 590 1.74 31.44 -23.19
CA ILE A 590 2.67 32.46 -22.64
C ILE A 590 3.48 31.90 -21.45
N LEU A 591 2.90 30.98 -20.66
CA LEU A 591 3.51 30.36 -19.50
C LEU A 591 3.39 28.82 -19.62
N PRO A 592 4.46 28.09 -20.02
CA PRO A 592 4.40 26.63 -20.15
C PRO A 592 4.09 25.93 -18.82
N GLU A 593 4.40 26.55 -17.69
CA GLU A 593 4.12 26.05 -16.35
C GLU A 593 2.61 25.95 -16.07
N SER A 594 1.75 26.68 -16.79
CA SER A 594 0.31 26.58 -16.59
C SER A 594 -0.25 25.22 -17.03
N ALA A 595 0.48 24.45 -17.86
CA ALA A 595 0.13 23.07 -18.18
C ALA A 595 0.24 22.15 -16.96
N LEU A 596 1.20 22.40 -16.06
CA LEU A 596 1.34 21.68 -14.79
C LEU A 596 0.17 22.02 -13.85
N TYR A 597 -0.23 23.30 -13.81
CA TYR A 597 -1.38 23.73 -13.00
C TYR A 597 -2.70 23.06 -13.45
N THR A 598 -2.95 22.94 -14.75
CA THR A 598 -4.11 22.19 -15.26
C THR A 598 -4.05 20.70 -14.89
N GLN A 599 -2.86 20.08 -14.93
CA GLN A 599 -2.68 18.69 -14.50
C GLN A 599 -2.91 18.51 -12.98
N LEU A 600 -2.55 19.51 -12.17
CA LEU A 600 -2.85 19.52 -10.72
C LEU A 600 -4.35 19.63 -10.44
N LEU A 601 -5.11 20.45 -11.20
CA LEU A 601 -6.57 20.51 -11.09
C LEU A 601 -7.25 19.18 -11.51
N GLU A 602 -6.74 18.52 -12.56
CA GLU A 602 -7.20 17.17 -12.92
C GLU A 602 -6.87 16.12 -11.84
N PHE A 603 -5.76 16.29 -11.12
CA PHE A 603 -5.37 15.41 -10.01
C PHE A 603 -6.25 15.64 -8.77
N GLU A 604 -6.46 16.90 -8.38
CA GLU A 604 -7.39 17.33 -7.32
C GLU A 604 -8.77 16.70 -7.52
N SER A 605 -9.36 16.84 -8.72
CA SER A 605 -10.67 16.26 -9.04
C SER A 605 -10.71 14.73 -8.95
N ARG A 606 -9.60 14.02 -9.23
CA ARG A 606 -9.50 12.56 -9.07
C ARG A 606 -9.36 12.16 -7.59
N VAL A 607 -8.63 12.95 -6.79
CA VAL A 607 -8.52 12.77 -5.34
C VAL A 607 -9.89 12.97 -4.68
N ASP A 608 -10.59 14.05 -4.98
CA ASP A 608 -11.93 14.33 -4.44
C ASP A 608 -12.94 13.22 -4.78
N ALA A 609 -12.92 12.71 -6.02
CA ALA A 609 -13.76 11.60 -6.43
C ALA A 609 -13.42 10.28 -5.69
N ALA A 610 -12.14 10.03 -5.40
CA ALA A 610 -11.70 8.87 -4.64
C ALA A 610 -12.05 8.98 -3.15
N LEU A 611 -11.82 10.15 -2.53
CA LEU A 611 -12.21 10.44 -1.14
C LEU A 611 -13.73 10.38 -0.97
N SER A 612 -14.50 10.94 -1.90
CA SER A 612 -15.97 10.88 -1.89
C SER A 612 -16.47 9.43 -1.98
N ARG A 613 -15.86 8.60 -2.84
CA ARG A 613 -16.18 7.16 -2.90
C ARG A 613 -15.81 6.47 -1.58
N LYS A 614 -14.61 6.70 -1.05
CA LYS A 614 -14.17 6.08 0.21
C LYS A 614 -15.02 6.50 1.41
N LYS A 615 -15.55 7.73 1.42
CA LYS A 615 -16.55 8.18 2.40
C LYS A 615 -17.83 7.34 2.34
N VAL A 616 -18.33 7.02 1.13
CA VAL A 616 -19.47 6.12 0.95
C VAL A 616 -19.12 4.69 1.39
N ASP A 617 -17.96 4.15 1.00
CA ASP A 617 -17.49 2.82 1.45
C ASP A 617 -17.48 2.72 3.00
N ILE A 618 -16.99 3.76 3.68
CA ILE A 618 -16.91 3.81 5.15
C ILE A 618 -18.30 3.94 5.77
N GLN A 619 -19.20 4.74 5.18
CA GLN A 619 -20.60 4.84 5.62
C GLN A 619 -21.36 3.52 5.44
N GLU A 620 -21.07 2.75 4.38
CA GLU A 620 -21.64 1.41 4.17
C GLU A 620 -21.06 0.37 5.15
N ALA A 621 -19.74 0.38 5.38
CA ALA A 621 -19.08 -0.49 6.37
C ALA A 621 -19.49 -0.17 7.82
N LEU A 622 -19.83 1.09 8.13
CA LEU A 622 -20.40 1.47 9.43
C LEU A 622 -21.85 0.96 9.59
N LYS A 623 -22.62 0.94 8.50
CA LYS A 623 -24.00 0.44 8.47
C LYS A 623 -24.07 -1.10 8.54
N ASN A 624 -23.12 -1.79 7.91
CA ASN A 624 -22.97 -3.23 7.89
C ASN A 624 -21.58 -3.62 8.45
N PRO A 625 -21.38 -3.58 9.78
CA PRO A 625 -20.08 -3.87 10.36
C PRO A 625 -19.59 -5.28 10.00
N PRO A 626 -18.30 -5.45 9.66
CA PRO A 626 -17.69 -6.77 9.66
C PRO A 626 -17.69 -7.32 11.09
N CYS A 627 -17.89 -8.63 11.21
CA CYS A 627 -17.86 -9.34 12.48
C CYS A 627 -16.82 -10.47 12.42
N THR A 628 -16.20 -10.78 13.56
CA THR A 628 -15.28 -11.91 13.76
C THR A 628 -15.93 -12.92 14.69
N GLN A 629 -15.78 -14.21 14.41
CA GLN A 629 -16.23 -15.24 15.35
C GLN A 629 -15.31 -15.33 16.57
N LYS A 630 -15.91 -15.34 17.76
CA LYS A 630 -15.25 -15.52 19.05
C LYS A 630 -16.03 -16.54 19.88
N THR A 631 -15.36 -17.17 20.83
CA THR A 631 -16.01 -18.08 21.79
C THR A 631 -16.55 -17.28 22.97
N LEU A 632 -17.87 -17.28 23.16
CA LEU A 632 -18.53 -16.86 24.38
C LEU A 632 -18.60 -18.06 25.35
N ARG A 633 -17.82 -18.01 26.44
CA ARG A 633 -17.93 -18.98 27.52
C ARG A 633 -19.03 -18.55 28.49
N ILE A 634 -20.02 -19.42 28.69
CA ILE A 634 -21.18 -19.20 29.57
C ILE A 634 -20.98 -20.01 30.85
N TYR A 635 -20.88 -19.33 31.98
CA TYR A 635 -20.82 -19.91 33.32
C TYR A 635 -22.21 -20.01 33.92
N VAL A 636 -22.56 -21.20 34.40
CA VAL A 636 -23.79 -21.43 35.17
C VAL A 636 -23.41 -21.99 36.53
N PHE A 637 -23.78 -21.28 37.58
CA PHE A 637 -23.53 -21.68 38.97
C PHE A 637 -24.62 -21.12 39.89
N ASN A 638 -24.78 -21.75 41.05
CA ASN A 638 -25.72 -21.26 42.07
C ASN A 638 -25.04 -21.19 43.44
N SER A 639 -25.46 -20.22 44.24
CA SER A 639 -25.10 -20.07 45.64
C SER A 639 -26.35 -20.21 46.51
N PHE A 640 -26.17 -20.51 47.79
CA PHE A 640 -27.27 -20.69 48.76
C PHE A 640 -26.93 -20.01 50.08
N ALA A 641 -27.96 -19.61 50.83
CA ALA A 641 -27.85 -18.97 52.13
C ALA A 641 -28.93 -19.48 53.09
N ASN A 642 -28.61 -19.47 54.39
CA ASN A 642 -29.50 -19.75 55.52
C ASN A 642 -30.16 -21.15 55.53
N GLN A 643 -29.59 -22.12 54.81
CA GLN A 643 -30.13 -23.47 54.68
C GLN A 643 -30.15 -24.27 56.01
N ASN A 644 -29.25 -23.96 56.96
CA ASN A 644 -29.15 -24.63 58.26
C ASN A 644 -29.73 -23.83 59.45
N ASN A 645 -30.34 -22.65 59.24
CA ASN A 645 -30.83 -21.82 60.35
C ASN A 645 -32.23 -22.24 60.84
N THR A 646 -32.30 -23.39 61.51
CA THR A 646 -33.48 -23.88 62.24
C THR A 646 -33.27 -23.88 63.75
N ILE A 647 -32.86 -22.73 64.31
CA ILE A 647 -32.99 -22.45 65.75
C ILE A 647 -34.45 -22.02 66.01
N PRO A 648 -35.25 -22.77 66.80
CA PRO A 648 -36.63 -22.37 67.07
C PRO A 648 -36.68 -21.07 67.89
N GLY A 649 -37.46 -20.09 67.43
CA GLY A 649 -37.88 -18.95 68.25
C GLY A 649 -37.23 -17.59 67.99
N ASN A 650 -36.37 -17.41 66.97
CA ASN A 650 -35.90 -16.07 66.57
C ASN A 650 -36.68 -15.53 65.36
N PRO A 651 -37.53 -14.47 65.49
CA PRO A 651 -38.32 -13.92 64.38
C PRO A 651 -37.52 -13.22 63.28
N SER A 652 -36.22 -12.98 63.47
CA SER A 652 -35.35 -12.26 62.51
C SER A 652 -34.38 -13.17 61.74
N ALA A 653 -34.63 -14.47 61.67
CA ALA A 653 -33.89 -15.38 60.80
C ALA A 653 -34.37 -15.26 59.35
N ASP A 654 -33.53 -14.72 58.45
CA ASP A 654 -33.82 -14.66 57.01
C ASP A 654 -34.06 -16.08 56.44
N PRO A 655 -35.11 -16.30 55.63
CA PRO A 655 -35.49 -17.64 55.16
C PRO A 655 -34.43 -18.27 54.24
N PRO A 656 -34.40 -19.62 54.14
CA PRO A 656 -33.49 -20.33 53.23
C PRO A 656 -33.70 -19.85 51.79
N THR A 657 -32.61 -19.43 51.16
CA THR A 657 -32.63 -18.88 49.80
C THR A 657 -31.53 -19.50 48.94
N TRP A 658 -31.77 -19.48 47.63
CA TRP A 658 -30.77 -19.78 46.62
C TRP A 658 -30.76 -18.68 45.55
N THR A 659 -29.61 -18.55 44.91
CA THR A 659 -29.35 -17.58 43.84
C THR A 659 -28.65 -18.31 42.70
N LEU A 660 -29.33 -18.43 41.55
CA LEU A 660 -28.74 -18.89 40.29
C LEU A 660 -28.12 -17.70 39.57
N LYS A 661 -26.89 -17.85 39.08
CA LYS A 661 -26.19 -16.85 38.26
C LYS A 661 -25.83 -17.45 36.91
N ILE A 662 -26.13 -16.70 35.86
CA ILE A 662 -25.80 -17.00 34.46
C ILE A 662 -24.97 -15.83 33.95
N VAL A 663 -23.68 -16.04 33.70
CA VAL A 663 -22.74 -14.99 33.29
C VAL A 663 -22.00 -15.50 32.06
N GLY A 664 -21.69 -14.64 31.09
CA GLY A 664 -20.83 -15.05 29.97
C GLY A 664 -19.75 -14.03 29.67
N ARG A 665 -18.60 -14.52 29.23
CA ARG A 665 -17.44 -13.71 28.81
C ARG A 665 -16.91 -14.21 27.47
N ILE A 666 -16.42 -13.30 26.66
CA ILE A 666 -15.70 -13.66 25.43
C ILE A 666 -14.30 -14.12 25.82
N LEU A 667 -13.88 -15.27 25.31
CA LEU A 667 -12.52 -15.75 25.47
C LEU A 667 -11.61 -15.02 24.47
N GLU A 668 -10.58 -14.37 25.00
CA GLU A 668 -9.41 -14.00 24.22
C GLU A 668 -8.51 -15.25 24.10
N ASP A 669 -8.16 -15.58 22.86
CA ASP A 669 -7.17 -16.59 22.47
C ASP A 669 -7.43 -18.04 22.91
N GLY A 670 -8.66 -18.33 23.35
CA GLY A 670 -9.04 -19.64 23.90
C GLY A 670 -8.51 -19.89 25.30
N VAL A 671 -7.87 -18.89 25.91
CA VAL A 671 -7.39 -18.92 27.30
C VAL A 671 -8.48 -18.38 28.21
N ASP A 672 -8.71 -19.04 29.33
CA ASP A 672 -9.58 -18.52 30.39
C ASP A 672 -8.77 -17.56 31.27
N PRO A 673 -9.12 -16.28 31.39
CA PRO A 673 -8.34 -15.32 32.18
C PRO A 673 -8.39 -15.62 33.69
N ASP A 674 -9.42 -16.31 34.18
CA ASP A 674 -9.63 -16.59 35.61
C ASP A 674 -8.87 -17.87 36.07
N GLN A 675 -7.59 -18.01 35.70
CA GLN A 675 -6.67 -18.76 36.57
C GLN A 675 -6.52 -18.00 37.90
N PRO A 676 -6.36 -18.69 39.05
CA PRO A 676 -6.48 -18.06 40.37
C PRO A 676 -5.35 -17.04 40.63
N GLY A 677 -5.63 -15.76 40.37
CA GLY A 677 -4.71 -14.65 40.60
C GLY A 677 -5.17 -13.29 40.06
N PHE A 678 -5.97 -13.25 38.99
CA PHE A 678 -6.39 -11.99 38.35
C PHE A 678 -7.89 -11.72 38.49
N VAL A 679 -8.23 -10.63 39.18
CA VAL A 679 -9.57 -10.00 39.09
C VAL A 679 -9.43 -8.80 38.15
N GLN A 680 -9.77 -8.98 36.88
CA GLN A 680 -9.64 -7.94 35.86
C GLN A 680 -11.00 -7.29 35.54
N GLN A 681 -10.99 -5.97 35.31
CA GLN A 681 -12.19 -5.21 34.96
C GLN A 681 -12.61 -5.49 33.52
N ALA A 682 -13.91 -5.37 33.22
CA ALA A 682 -14.46 -5.70 31.90
C ALA A 682 -13.89 -4.82 30.78
N ASN A 683 -13.36 -5.44 29.73
CA ASN A 683 -12.85 -4.75 28.53
C ASN A 683 -14.00 -3.98 27.84
N PRO A 684 -13.94 -2.63 27.76
CA PRO A 684 -15.04 -1.81 27.21
C PRO A 684 -15.14 -1.85 25.68
N SER A 685 -14.33 -2.68 25.02
CA SER A 685 -14.26 -2.91 23.57
C SER A 685 -15.27 -3.95 23.06
N HIS A 686 -15.91 -4.72 23.94
CA HIS A 686 -16.71 -5.88 23.58
C HIS A 686 -18.21 -5.76 23.92
N PRO A 687 -19.11 -6.39 23.12
CA PRO A 687 -20.52 -6.46 23.44
C PRO A 687 -20.77 -7.28 24.72
N LYS A 688 -21.67 -6.77 25.57
CA LYS A 688 -22.05 -7.41 26.84
C LYS A 688 -22.78 -8.74 26.60
N PHE A 689 -22.69 -9.67 27.54
CA PHE A 689 -23.30 -11.01 27.46
C PHE A 689 -24.72 -11.04 26.88
N SER A 690 -25.63 -10.20 27.38
CA SER A 690 -27.03 -10.24 26.95
C SER A 690 -27.27 -9.76 25.51
N SER A 691 -26.32 -9.08 24.86
CA SER A 691 -26.49 -8.60 23.47
C SER A 691 -26.49 -9.74 22.44
N PHE A 692 -25.91 -10.90 22.79
CA PHE A 692 -25.88 -12.11 21.97
C PHE A 692 -27.19 -12.92 22.00
N PHE A 693 -28.18 -12.53 22.82
CA PHE A 693 -29.42 -13.28 23.01
C PHE A 693 -30.66 -12.42 22.76
N LYS A 694 -31.60 -12.96 21.97
CA LYS A 694 -32.90 -12.36 21.66
C LYS A 694 -33.85 -12.55 22.85
N LYS A 695 -33.77 -13.73 23.47
CA LYS A 695 -34.62 -14.18 24.57
C LYS A 695 -33.88 -15.22 25.43
N VAL A 696 -34.13 -15.17 26.74
CA VAL A 696 -33.60 -16.12 27.73
C VAL A 696 -34.76 -16.59 28.60
N ILE A 697 -34.91 -17.90 28.75
CA ILE A 697 -35.97 -18.53 29.53
C ILE A 697 -35.32 -19.46 30.56
N VAL A 698 -35.71 -19.35 31.83
CA VAL A 698 -35.28 -20.25 32.90
C VAL A 698 -36.51 -20.89 33.52
N ASN A 699 -36.63 -22.21 33.36
CA ASN A 699 -37.70 -23.03 33.91
C ASN A 699 -37.23 -23.72 35.21
N LEU A 700 -38.03 -23.57 36.26
CA LEU A 700 -37.87 -24.19 37.58
C LEU A 700 -38.91 -25.30 37.77
N ASP A 701 -38.75 -26.20 38.75
CA ASP A 701 -39.76 -27.25 39.00
C ASP A 701 -41.10 -26.60 39.40
N GLN A 702 -42.13 -26.88 38.59
CA GLN A 702 -43.48 -26.35 38.73
C GLN A 702 -44.17 -26.79 40.04
N ARG A 703 -43.71 -27.89 40.66
CA ARG A 703 -44.18 -28.36 41.98
C ARG A 703 -43.63 -27.52 43.13
N LEU A 704 -42.49 -26.86 42.93
CA LEU A 704 -41.86 -25.98 43.93
C LEU A 704 -42.21 -24.50 43.72
N TYR A 705 -42.47 -24.10 42.46
CA TYR A 705 -42.75 -22.71 42.09
C TYR A 705 -43.97 -22.58 41.15
N PRO A 706 -45.18 -23.00 41.53
CA PRO A 706 -46.33 -23.10 40.63
C PRO A 706 -46.67 -21.77 39.91
N GLU A 707 -46.67 -20.64 40.63
CA GLU A 707 -47.01 -19.33 40.06
C GLU A 707 -45.89 -18.65 39.25
N ASN A 708 -44.63 -19.06 39.46
CA ASN A 708 -43.44 -18.34 38.99
C ASN A 708 -42.33 -19.28 38.50
N SER A 709 -42.74 -20.38 37.85
CA SER A 709 -41.87 -21.46 37.37
C SER A 709 -41.06 -21.09 36.13
N ALA A 710 -41.63 -20.30 35.21
CA ALA A 710 -40.94 -19.86 33.99
C ALA A 710 -40.56 -18.39 34.06
N ILE A 711 -39.26 -18.10 34.11
CA ILE A 711 -38.70 -16.74 34.16
C ILE A 711 -38.20 -16.39 32.76
N THR A 712 -38.74 -15.32 32.16
CA THR A 712 -38.41 -14.90 30.78
C THR A 712 -37.82 -13.50 30.73
N TRP A 713 -36.69 -13.35 30.03
CA TRP A 713 -36.11 -12.08 29.62
C TRP A 713 -36.11 -11.97 28.09
N GLU A 714 -36.43 -10.80 27.55
CA GLU A 714 -36.47 -10.51 26.11
C GLU A 714 -35.70 -9.22 25.84
N SER A 715 -34.71 -9.25 24.93
CA SER A 715 -33.84 -8.10 24.68
C SER A 715 -34.61 -6.87 24.18
N ALA A 716 -35.71 -7.06 23.45
CA ALA A 716 -36.56 -5.99 22.95
C ALA A 716 -37.30 -5.20 24.06
N ARG A 717 -37.33 -5.71 25.30
CA ARG A 717 -37.91 -5.02 26.47
C ARG A 717 -36.85 -4.46 27.43
N SER A 718 -35.56 -4.64 27.14
CA SER A 718 -34.47 -4.27 28.04
C SER A 718 -33.83 -2.95 27.59
N PRO A 719 -33.73 -1.92 28.46
CA PRO A 719 -33.24 -0.60 28.07
C PRO A 719 -31.72 -0.53 27.85
N ALA A 720 -30.96 -1.52 28.34
CA ALA A 720 -29.52 -1.62 28.17
C ALA A 720 -29.05 -3.08 28.28
N PRO A 721 -28.01 -3.52 27.52
CA PRO A 721 -27.44 -4.85 27.67
C PRO A 721 -26.77 -5.09 29.03
N GLN A 722 -26.72 -6.36 29.46
CA GLN A 722 -26.29 -6.82 30.78
C GLN A 722 -25.14 -7.83 30.68
N GLU A 723 -24.29 -7.94 31.72
CA GLU A 723 -23.19 -8.92 31.79
C GLU A 723 -23.63 -10.33 32.19
N GLY A 724 -24.86 -10.46 32.72
CA GLY A 724 -25.37 -11.70 33.28
C GLY A 724 -26.78 -11.54 33.82
N PHE A 725 -27.36 -12.66 34.25
CA PHE A 725 -28.66 -12.74 34.89
C PHE A 725 -28.52 -13.37 36.28
N GLU A 726 -29.19 -12.79 37.27
CA GLU A 726 -29.19 -13.27 38.65
C GLU A 726 -30.63 -13.51 39.11
N ILE A 727 -30.93 -14.75 39.51
CA ILE A 727 -32.26 -15.20 39.91
C ILE A 727 -32.19 -15.68 41.36
N LYS A 728 -32.69 -14.86 42.29
CA LYS A 728 -32.84 -15.23 43.71
C LYS A 728 -34.27 -15.70 44.01
N ARG A 729 -34.40 -16.78 44.78
CA ARG A 729 -35.67 -17.35 45.27
C ARG A 729 -35.51 -17.92 46.69
N LYS A 730 -36.63 -18.10 47.39
CA LYS A 730 -36.69 -18.85 48.66
C LYS A 730 -36.84 -20.34 48.35
N GLY A 731 -36.20 -21.22 49.11
CA GLY A 731 -36.29 -22.67 48.92
C GLY A 731 -35.18 -23.45 49.60
N ASN A 732 -35.50 -24.69 50.01
CA ASN A 732 -34.65 -25.62 50.75
C ASN A 732 -34.61 -27.05 50.14
N GLN A 733 -34.98 -27.20 48.86
CA GLN A 733 -34.92 -28.47 48.12
C GLN A 733 -34.10 -28.33 46.85
N GLU A 734 -33.30 -29.35 46.52
CA GLU A 734 -32.52 -29.40 45.28
C GLU A 734 -33.38 -29.88 44.10
N PHE A 735 -33.25 -29.24 42.94
CA PHE A 735 -33.97 -29.59 41.71
C PHE A 735 -33.14 -29.21 40.46
N ALA A 736 -33.51 -29.73 39.30
CA ALA A 736 -32.91 -29.34 38.02
C ALA A 736 -33.66 -28.14 37.40
N ALA A 737 -32.93 -27.10 37.02
CA ALA A 737 -33.46 -25.97 36.27
C ALA A 737 -33.04 -26.07 34.79
N THR A 738 -33.97 -25.83 33.87
CA THR A 738 -33.69 -25.80 32.43
C THR A 738 -33.56 -24.37 31.95
N ILE A 739 -32.41 -24.03 31.37
CA ILE A 739 -32.11 -22.72 30.79
C ILE A 739 -32.18 -22.84 29.27
N ARG A 740 -32.90 -21.91 28.64
CA ARG A 740 -33.09 -21.82 27.18
C ARG A 740 -32.58 -20.47 26.68
N LEU A 741 -31.65 -20.47 25.73
CA LEU A 741 -31.05 -19.26 25.17
C LEU A 741 -31.34 -19.18 23.67
N GLU A 742 -32.09 -18.15 23.24
CA GLU A 742 -32.34 -17.84 21.83
C GLU A 742 -31.30 -16.82 21.34
N MET A 743 -30.48 -17.21 20.36
CA MET A 743 -29.39 -16.38 19.83
C MET A 743 -29.90 -15.16 19.05
N ASN A 744 -29.18 -14.03 19.15
CA ASN A 744 -29.44 -12.78 18.44
C ASN A 744 -28.48 -12.59 17.26
N TYR A 745 -28.73 -13.29 16.15
CA TYR A 745 -27.89 -13.15 14.95
C TYR A 745 -28.21 -11.85 14.20
N VAL A 746 -27.19 -11.03 13.96
CA VAL A 746 -27.28 -9.79 13.18
C VAL A 746 -26.22 -9.82 12.07
N PRO A 747 -26.60 -9.93 10.78
CA PRO A 747 -27.96 -10.13 10.25
C PRO A 747 -28.55 -11.52 10.59
N GLU A 748 -29.88 -11.64 10.49
CA GLU A 748 -30.61 -12.84 10.91
C GLU A 748 -30.21 -14.09 10.09
N LYS A 749 -29.83 -15.16 10.82
CA LYS A 749 -29.51 -16.49 10.29
C LYS A 749 -30.71 -17.42 10.43
N PHE A 750 -30.85 -18.35 9.49
CA PHE A 750 -31.93 -19.32 9.41
C PHE A 750 -31.36 -20.73 9.31
N LYS A 751 -31.99 -21.71 9.96
CA LYS A 751 -31.73 -23.13 9.72
C LYS A 751 -32.47 -23.59 8.46
N LEU A 752 -31.74 -24.23 7.55
CA LEU A 752 -32.25 -24.74 6.29
C LEU A 752 -33.01 -26.06 6.51
N SER A 753 -34.08 -26.28 5.72
CA SER A 753 -34.71 -27.59 5.59
C SER A 753 -33.73 -28.61 5.00
N THR A 754 -33.86 -29.89 5.34
CA THR A 754 -33.02 -30.99 4.82
C THR A 754 -32.85 -30.93 3.30
N ALA A 755 -33.94 -30.85 2.53
CA ALA A 755 -33.88 -30.80 1.07
C ALA A 755 -33.03 -29.64 0.50
N LEU A 756 -32.92 -28.51 1.21
CA LEU A 756 -32.10 -27.36 0.81
C LEU A 756 -30.65 -27.47 1.35
N MET A 757 -30.49 -28.08 2.53
CA MET A 757 -29.18 -28.43 3.10
C MET A 757 -28.44 -29.45 2.22
N ASP A 758 -29.14 -30.48 1.73
CA ASP A 758 -28.60 -31.52 0.84
C ASP A 758 -28.08 -30.95 -0.50
N VAL A 759 -28.67 -29.83 -0.98
CA VAL A 759 -28.28 -29.14 -2.21
C VAL A 759 -27.05 -28.25 -1.99
N LEU A 760 -26.97 -27.57 -0.84
CA LEU A 760 -26.00 -26.48 -0.60
C LEU A 760 -24.83 -26.85 0.33
N GLY A 761 -24.96 -27.90 1.13
CA GLY A 761 -24.00 -28.24 2.19
C GLY A 761 -24.01 -27.28 3.38
N ILE A 762 -25.10 -26.55 3.60
CA ILE A 762 -25.23 -25.47 4.60
C ILE A 762 -26.37 -25.79 5.56
N GLU A 763 -26.11 -25.80 6.88
CA GLU A 763 -27.15 -26.03 7.89
C GLU A 763 -27.80 -24.72 8.38
N VAL A 764 -27.00 -23.70 8.73
CA VAL A 764 -27.48 -22.42 9.30
C VAL A 764 -26.73 -21.25 8.68
N GLU A 765 -27.43 -20.33 8.01
CA GLU A 765 -26.82 -19.17 7.33
C GLU A 765 -27.84 -18.04 7.09
N THR A 766 -27.36 -16.85 6.70
CA THR A 766 -28.13 -15.66 6.37
C THR A 766 -28.84 -15.77 5.02
N ARG A 767 -30.06 -15.22 4.92
CA ARG A 767 -30.86 -15.26 3.67
C ARG A 767 -30.11 -14.78 2.40
N PRO A 768 -29.32 -13.69 2.41
CA PRO A 768 -28.57 -13.27 1.22
C PRO A 768 -27.48 -14.27 0.79
N ARG A 769 -26.78 -14.89 1.75
CA ARG A 769 -25.74 -15.90 1.45
C ARG A 769 -26.36 -17.19 0.91
N ILE A 770 -27.53 -17.60 1.40
CA ILE A 770 -28.28 -18.75 0.87
C ILE A 770 -28.69 -18.51 -0.60
N ILE A 771 -29.23 -17.33 -0.92
CA ILE A 771 -29.55 -16.95 -2.30
C ILE A 771 -28.28 -16.95 -3.18
N SER A 772 -27.16 -16.45 -2.64
CA SER A 772 -25.86 -16.49 -3.33
C SER A 772 -25.36 -17.91 -3.57
N ALA A 773 -25.51 -18.82 -2.60
CA ALA A 773 -25.11 -20.23 -2.74
C ALA A 773 -25.91 -20.94 -3.85
N ILE A 774 -27.23 -20.69 -3.91
CA ILE A 774 -28.11 -21.21 -4.99
C ILE A 774 -27.65 -20.68 -6.36
N TRP A 775 -27.32 -19.39 -6.47
CA TRP A 775 -26.77 -18.81 -7.70
C TRP A 775 -25.45 -19.46 -8.14
N HIS A 776 -24.52 -19.71 -7.20
CA HIS A 776 -23.26 -20.39 -7.48
C HIS A 776 -23.47 -21.86 -7.89
N TYR A 777 -24.37 -22.59 -7.23
CA TYR A 777 -24.75 -23.95 -7.60
C TYR A 777 -25.29 -24.02 -9.04
N VAL A 778 -26.24 -23.13 -9.37
CA VAL A 778 -26.85 -23.03 -10.71
C VAL A 778 -25.80 -22.70 -11.79
N LYS A 779 -24.83 -21.82 -11.49
CA LYS A 779 -23.72 -21.55 -12.41
C LYS A 779 -22.77 -22.74 -12.56
N ALA A 780 -22.35 -23.36 -11.46
CA ALA A 780 -21.41 -24.49 -11.47
C ALA A 780 -21.95 -25.67 -12.29
N ARG A 781 -23.26 -25.96 -12.19
CA ARG A 781 -23.93 -27.02 -12.96
C ARG A 781 -24.46 -26.55 -14.33
N LYS A 782 -24.17 -25.32 -14.76
CA LYS A 782 -24.61 -24.71 -16.04
C LYS A 782 -26.13 -24.78 -16.26
N LEU A 783 -26.90 -24.63 -15.19
CA LEU A 783 -28.37 -24.77 -15.18
C LEU A 783 -29.14 -23.49 -15.57
N GLN A 784 -28.44 -22.36 -15.75
CA GLN A 784 -29.04 -21.13 -16.26
C GLN A 784 -29.55 -21.33 -17.71
N ASN A 785 -30.75 -20.87 -18.00
CA ASN A 785 -31.37 -21.10 -19.30
C ASN A 785 -30.69 -20.22 -20.38
N PRO A 786 -30.17 -20.80 -21.48
CA PRO A 786 -29.40 -20.04 -22.48
C PRO A 786 -30.25 -19.05 -23.29
N ASN A 787 -31.57 -19.26 -23.36
CA ASN A 787 -32.48 -18.43 -24.15
C ASN A 787 -33.12 -17.31 -23.32
N ASP A 788 -33.17 -17.45 -21.98
CA ASP A 788 -33.60 -16.40 -21.05
C ASP A 788 -32.79 -16.49 -19.74
N PRO A 789 -31.74 -15.64 -19.59
CA PRO A 789 -30.90 -15.59 -18.40
C PRO A 789 -31.64 -15.29 -17.08
N SER A 790 -32.91 -14.86 -17.13
CA SER A 790 -33.75 -14.60 -15.95
C SER A 790 -34.17 -15.88 -15.21
N PHE A 791 -34.03 -17.04 -15.85
CA PHE A 791 -34.44 -18.33 -15.31
C PHE A 791 -33.29 -19.35 -15.28
N PHE A 792 -33.48 -20.37 -14.43
CA PHE A 792 -32.70 -21.59 -14.45
C PHE A 792 -33.63 -22.80 -14.47
N ASN A 793 -33.16 -23.88 -15.08
CA ASN A 793 -33.82 -25.17 -15.07
C ASN A 793 -33.36 -25.91 -13.79
N CYS A 794 -34.26 -26.57 -13.07
CA CYS A 794 -33.92 -27.31 -11.87
C CYS A 794 -33.38 -28.70 -12.22
N ASP A 795 -32.28 -29.11 -11.59
CA ASP A 795 -31.87 -30.51 -11.58
C ASP A 795 -32.68 -31.30 -10.54
N ALA A 796 -32.50 -32.63 -10.47
CA ALA A 796 -33.23 -33.51 -9.56
C ALA A 796 -33.04 -33.20 -8.06
N ALA A 797 -32.10 -32.32 -7.70
CA ALA A 797 -31.89 -31.86 -6.32
C ALA A 797 -32.60 -30.51 -6.08
N LEU A 798 -32.43 -29.53 -6.99
CA LEU A 798 -33.19 -28.27 -6.95
C LEU A 798 -34.71 -28.48 -7.12
N HIS A 799 -35.14 -29.49 -7.87
CA HIS A 799 -36.55 -29.81 -8.06
C HIS A 799 -37.21 -30.28 -6.74
N LYS A 800 -36.48 -31.03 -5.89
CA LYS A 800 -36.93 -31.40 -4.53
C LYS A 800 -37.08 -30.19 -3.59
N VAL A 801 -36.40 -29.07 -3.89
CA VAL A 801 -36.56 -27.81 -3.16
C VAL A 801 -37.73 -26.99 -3.73
N PHE A 802 -37.75 -26.75 -5.04
CA PHE A 802 -38.64 -25.74 -5.62
C PHE A 802 -39.97 -26.25 -6.18
N GLY A 803 -40.12 -27.57 -6.35
CA GLY A 803 -41.32 -28.22 -6.90
C GLY A 803 -41.58 -27.98 -8.40
N GLU A 804 -40.67 -27.28 -9.09
CA GLU A 804 -40.83 -26.82 -10.47
C GLU A 804 -39.62 -27.23 -11.32
N GLU A 805 -39.83 -27.41 -12.62
CA GLU A 805 -38.74 -27.71 -13.58
C GLU A 805 -37.91 -26.47 -13.95
N LYS A 806 -38.50 -25.27 -13.86
CA LYS A 806 -37.86 -24.00 -14.27
C LYS A 806 -38.29 -22.86 -13.35
N VAL A 807 -37.33 -22.18 -12.73
CA VAL A 807 -37.56 -21.14 -11.71
C VAL A 807 -36.92 -19.82 -12.15
N LYS A 808 -37.61 -18.70 -11.90
CA LYS A 808 -37.10 -17.35 -12.15
C LYS A 808 -36.27 -16.87 -10.97
N PHE A 809 -35.08 -16.29 -11.20
CA PHE A 809 -34.19 -15.85 -10.11
C PHE A 809 -34.86 -14.87 -9.13
N THR A 810 -35.78 -14.02 -9.60
CA THR A 810 -36.54 -13.09 -8.75
C THR A 810 -37.45 -13.79 -7.74
N MET A 811 -37.91 -15.00 -8.03
CA MET A 811 -38.82 -15.77 -7.16
C MET A 811 -38.07 -16.67 -6.15
N VAL A 812 -36.75 -16.83 -6.29
CA VAL A 812 -35.95 -17.66 -5.36
C VAL A 812 -36.10 -17.18 -3.92
N SER A 813 -35.97 -15.87 -3.67
CA SER A 813 -36.10 -15.30 -2.31
C SER A 813 -37.47 -15.55 -1.68
N GLN A 814 -38.54 -15.61 -2.48
CA GLN A 814 -39.87 -15.97 -1.98
C GLN A 814 -39.93 -17.48 -1.70
N LYS A 815 -39.66 -18.33 -2.70
CA LYS A 815 -39.77 -19.79 -2.60
C LYS A 815 -38.94 -20.40 -1.46
N ILE A 816 -37.69 -19.95 -1.25
CA ILE A 816 -36.87 -20.48 -0.15
C ILE A 816 -37.46 -20.19 1.23
N SER A 817 -38.40 -19.26 1.39
CA SER A 817 -38.95 -18.90 2.71
C SER A 817 -39.61 -20.07 3.43
N HIS A 818 -40.16 -21.05 2.70
CA HIS A 818 -40.72 -22.28 3.28
C HIS A 818 -39.64 -23.29 3.74
N HIS A 819 -38.39 -23.07 3.31
CA HIS A 819 -37.22 -23.89 3.63
C HIS A 819 -36.30 -23.23 4.67
N LEU A 820 -36.71 -22.09 5.25
CA LEU A 820 -35.96 -21.34 6.25
C LEU A 820 -36.73 -21.30 7.57
N SER A 821 -36.11 -21.82 8.62
CA SER A 821 -36.66 -21.85 9.98
C SER A 821 -35.74 -21.10 10.96
N PRO A 822 -36.24 -20.63 12.12
CA PRO A 822 -35.37 -20.08 13.16
C PRO A 822 -34.32 -21.13 13.63
N PRO A 823 -33.06 -20.75 13.87
CA PRO A 823 -32.07 -21.65 14.46
C PRO A 823 -32.54 -22.19 15.83
N PRO A 824 -32.21 -23.45 16.18
CA PRO A 824 -32.63 -24.02 17.45
C PRO A 824 -32.02 -23.28 18.65
N PRO A 825 -32.76 -23.04 19.73
CA PRO A 825 -32.21 -22.41 20.93
C PRO A 825 -31.28 -23.39 21.67
N ILE A 826 -30.30 -22.83 22.37
CA ILE A 826 -29.38 -23.57 23.21
C ILE A 826 -30.13 -23.99 24.48
N HIS A 827 -30.02 -25.26 24.87
CA HIS A 827 -30.62 -25.80 26.09
C HIS A 827 -29.50 -26.20 27.05
N LEU A 828 -29.52 -25.68 28.28
CA LEU A 828 -28.58 -26.03 29.34
C LEU A 828 -29.39 -26.54 30.55
N GLU A 829 -28.91 -27.59 31.20
CA GLU A 829 -29.50 -28.10 32.44
C GLU A 829 -28.55 -27.83 33.61
N HIS A 830 -29.07 -27.30 34.72
CA HIS A 830 -28.27 -27.03 35.92
C HIS A 830 -29.00 -27.50 37.17
N LYS A 831 -28.38 -28.40 37.95
CA LYS A 831 -28.92 -28.83 39.25
C LYS A 831 -28.61 -27.76 40.30
N ILE A 832 -29.66 -27.17 40.87
CA ILE A 832 -29.57 -26.28 42.03
C ILE A 832 -29.10 -27.09 43.24
N LYS A 833 -27.84 -26.92 43.63
CA LYS A 833 -27.24 -27.55 44.83
C LYS A 833 -27.42 -26.65 46.04
N LEU A 834 -27.78 -27.22 47.18
CA LEU A 834 -27.99 -26.49 48.45
C LEU A 834 -27.03 -26.95 49.56
N SER A 835 -26.03 -27.76 49.21
CA SER A 835 -25.03 -28.33 50.12
C SER A 835 -23.66 -28.50 49.43
N GLY A 836 -22.61 -28.65 50.23
CA GLY A 836 -21.22 -28.86 49.77
C GLY A 836 -20.39 -27.57 49.63
N ASN A 837 -19.10 -27.72 49.34
CA ASN A 837 -18.21 -26.60 49.05
C ASN A 837 -18.71 -25.84 47.81
N ASN A 838 -18.83 -24.53 47.93
CA ASN A 838 -19.39 -23.64 46.90
C ASN A 838 -18.62 -23.77 45.57
N PRO A 839 -19.18 -24.38 44.51
CA PRO A 839 -18.44 -24.70 43.31
C PRO A 839 -18.31 -23.45 42.43
N ALA A 840 -17.15 -22.79 42.51
CA ALA A 840 -16.80 -21.64 41.67
C ALA A 840 -16.89 -21.94 40.15
N ILE A 841 -16.81 -23.23 39.78
CA ILE A 841 -17.00 -23.73 38.41
C ILE A 841 -17.88 -25.00 38.52
N SER A 842 -19.20 -24.88 38.28
CA SER A 842 -20.10 -26.06 38.27
C SER A 842 -20.55 -26.49 36.87
N ALA A 843 -20.54 -25.58 35.89
CA ALA A 843 -20.61 -25.86 34.46
C ALA A 843 -20.13 -24.64 33.66
N CYS A 844 -19.40 -24.88 32.58
CA CYS A 844 -19.06 -23.87 31.57
C CYS A 844 -19.44 -24.41 30.18
N TYR A 845 -20.05 -23.55 29.35
CA TYR A 845 -20.53 -23.91 28.02
C TYR A 845 -20.02 -22.91 26.99
N ASP A 846 -19.33 -23.40 25.96
CA ASP A 846 -18.71 -22.57 24.93
C ASP A 846 -19.62 -22.44 23.71
N VAL A 847 -19.89 -21.20 23.29
CA VAL A 847 -20.82 -20.85 22.21
C VAL A 847 -20.11 -19.89 21.24
N LEU A 848 -20.16 -20.17 19.94
CA LEU A 848 -19.60 -19.25 18.94
C LEU A 848 -20.54 -18.05 18.71
N VAL A 849 -20.00 -16.84 18.85
CA VAL A 849 -20.70 -15.56 18.63
C VAL A 849 -20.00 -14.72 17.59
N ASP A 850 -20.77 -14.00 16.76
CA ASP A 850 -20.23 -13.02 15.83
C ASP A 850 -20.07 -11.66 16.54
N VAL A 851 -18.84 -11.15 16.63
CA VAL A 851 -18.49 -9.91 17.35
C VAL A 851 -18.07 -8.82 16.36
N PRO A 852 -18.72 -7.63 16.34
CA PRO A 852 -18.32 -6.51 15.49
C PRO A 852 -16.89 -6.05 15.73
N PHE A 853 -16.19 -5.62 14.68
CA PHE A 853 -14.84 -5.05 14.83
C PHE A 853 -14.86 -3.73 15.63
N PRO A 854 -13.98 -3.53 16.64
CA PRO A 854 -13.97 -2.33 17.49
C PRO A 854 -13.80 -0.99 16.74
N ILE A 855 -13.21 -1.03 15.54
CA ILE A 855 -12.83 0.13 14.71
C ILE A 855 -14.02 1.03 14.29
N GLN A 856 -15.27 0.60 14.49
CA GLN A 856 -16.44 1.46 14.23
C GLN A 856 -16.37 2.82 14.94
N ARG A 857 -15.78 2.89 16.14
CA ARG A 857 -15.64 4.17 16.87
C ARG A 857 -14.74 5.14 16.11
N ASP A 858 -13.62 4.65 15.58
CA ASP A 858 -12.61 5.47 14.93
C ASP A 858 -12.99 5.82 13.48
N LEU A 859 -13.71 4.93 12.79
CA LEU A 859 -14.34 5.26 11.51
C LEU A 859 -15.37 6.40 11.64
N ASN A 860 -16.15 6.45 12.73
CA ASN A 860 -17.04 7.58 13.00
C ASN A 860 -16.25 8.87 13.30
N ASN A 861 -15.17 8.78 14.07
CA ASN A 861 -14.28 9.93 14.35
C ASN A 861 -13.65 10.51 13.06
N LEU A 862 -13.21 9.64 12.14
CA LEU A 862 -12.64 10.04 10.85
C LEU A 862 -13.67 10.79 9.98
N LEU A 863 -14.91 10.29 9.90
CA LEU A 863 -15.99 10.98 9.18
C LEU A 863 -16.28 12.38 9.76
N ALA A 864 -16.30 12.52 11.10
CA ALA A 864 -16.57 13.79 11.76
C ALA A 864 -15.45 14.84 11.61
N ASN A 865 -14.21 14.40 11.38
CA ASN A 865 -13.07 15.28 11.12
C ASN A 865 -12.99 15.74 9.66
N ALA A 866 -13.36 14.87 8.71
CA ALA A 866 -13.33 15.18 7.27
C ALA A 866 -14.25 16.33 6.84
N GLU A 867 -15.18 16.77 7.69
CA GLU A 867 -16.16 17.83 7.41
C GLU A 867 -15.74 19.22 7.95
N LYS A 868 -14.48 19.42 8.37
CA LYS A 868 -14.00 20.65 9.05
C LYS A 868 -12.76 21.32 8.44
N ASN A 869 -12.50 21.12 7.16
CA ASN A 869 -11.27 21.58 6.48
C ASN A 869 -11.27 23.08 6.08
N LYS A 870 -11.40 23.99 7.06
CA LYS A 870 -11.34 25.45 6.86
C LYS A 870 -10.06 25.95 6.18
N GLU A 871 -8.97 25.23 6.31
CA GLU A 871 -7.68 25.58 5.71
C GLU A 871 -7.70 25.41 4.18
N ILE A 872 -8.48 24.45 3.66
CA ILE A 872 -8.67 24.27 2.21
C ILE A 872 -9.47 25.44 1.63
N GLU A 873 -10.51 25.91 2.33
CA GLU A 873 -11.30 27.08 1.91
C GLU A 873 -10.43 28.35 1.78
N ALA A 874 -9.48 28.54 2.71
CA ALA A 874 -8.53 29.65 2.68
C ALA A 874 -7.50 29.52 1.54
N CYS A 875 -7.01 28.30 1.27
CA CYS A 875 -6.13 28.04 0.13
C CYS A 875 -6.83 28.31 -1.21
N ASP A 876 -8.10 27.92 -1.34
CA ASP A 876 -8.89 28.17 -2.55
C ASP A 876 -9.13 29.66 -2.81
N GLU A 877 -9.41 30.46 -1.77
CA GLU A 877 -9.51 31.91 -1.93
C GLU A 877 -8.18 32.53 -2.39
N ALA A 878 -7.05 32.06 -1.83
CA ALA A 878 -5.71 32.52 -2.21
C ALA A 878 -5.36 32.16 -3.69
N ILE A 879 -5.66 30.93 -4.13
CA ILE A 879 -5.52 30.50 -5.53
C ILE A 879 -6.35 31.41 -6.45
N CYS A 880 -7.61 31.67 -6.08
CA CYS A 880 -8.49 32.52 -6.87
C CYS A 880 -8.06 33.99 -6.87
N ALA A 881 -7.40 34.48 -5.81
CA ALA A 881 -6.76 35.80 -5.79
C ALA A 881 -5.53 35.86 -6.72
N ALA A 882 -4.72 34.79 -6.78
CA ALA A 882 -3.57 34.70 -7.69
C ALA A 882 -4.00 34.68 -9.17
N ILE A 883 -5.00 33.85 -9.54
CA ILE A 883 -5.56 33.77 -10.89
C ILE A 883 -6.04 35.15 -11.37
N ARG A 884 -6.78 35.88 -10.53
CA ARG A 884 -7.24 37.25 -10.83
C ARG A 884 -6.08 38.20 -11.15
N LYS A 885 -4.96 38.12 -10.41
CA LYS A 885 -3.74 38.89 -10.72
C LYS A 885 -3.11 38.48 -12.05
N ILE A 886 -2.98 37.18 -12.33
CA ILE A 886 -2.40 36.66 -13.59
C ILE A 886 -3.17 37.20 -14.81
N HIS A 887 -4.51 37.19 -14.77
CA HIS A 887 -5.32 37.74 -15.85
C HIS A 887 -5.13 39.25 -16.06
N GLU A 888 -4.99 40.02 -14.98
CA GLU A 888 -4.74 41.46 -15.05
C GLU A 888 -3.33 41.78 -15.59
N HIS A 889 -2.29 41.07 -15.13
CA HIS A 889 -0.93 41.22 -15.69
C HIS A 889 -0.88 40.86 -17.18
N ARG A 890 -1.57 39.79 -17.60
CA ARG A 890 -1.68 39.42 -19.03
C ARG A 890 -2.40 40.49 -19.85
N ARG A 891 -3.47 41.11 -19.31
CA ARG A 891 -4.17 42.24 -19.97
C ARG A 891 -3.23 43.43 -20.17
N ARG A 892 -2.49 43.83 -19.13
CA ARG A 892 -1.50 44.92 -19.21
C ARG A 892 -0.39 44.63 -20.23
N ARG A 893 0.17 43.41 -20.21
CA ARG A 893 1.18 42.98 -21.20
C ARG A 893 0.65 43.06 -22.64
N ALA A 894 -0.59 42.64 -22.89
CA ALA A 894 -1.20 42.73 -24.21
C ALA A 894 -1.41 44.18 -24.67
N PHE A 895 -1.82 45.08 -23.77
CA PHE A 895 -1.97 46.50 -24.05
C PHE A 895 -0.63 47.15 -24.45
N PHE A 896 0.42 46.97 -23.65
CA PHE A 896 1.75 47.53 -23.95
C PHE A 896 2.38 46.91 -25.20
N LEU A 897 2.16 45.62 -25.47
CA LEU A 897 2.64 45.00 -26.70
C LEU A 897 1.96 45.55 -27.95
N GLY A 898 0.63 45.73 -27.92
CA GLY A 898 -0.10 46.37 -29.04
C GLY A 898 0.45 47.76 -29.36
N PHE A 899 0.67 48.58 -28.33
CA PHE A 899 1.31 49.88 -28.48
C PHE A 899 2.73 49.78 -29.08
N SER A 900 3.54 48.81 -28.64
CA SER A 900 4.91 48.65 -29.17
C SER A 900 4.98 48.12 -30.61
N GLN A 901 3.92 47.46 -31.09
CA GLN A 901 3.89 46.80 -32.40
C GLN A 901 3.38 47.72 -33.52
N SER A 902 2.32 48.50 -33.28
CA SER A 902 1.87 49.55 -34.21
C SER A 902 1.34 50.79 -33.47
N PRO A 903 2.24 51.64 -32.92
CA PRO A 903 1.85 52.72 -32.00
C PRO A 903 0.85 53.72 -32.59
N VAL A 904 0.93 54.03 -33.90
CA VAL A 904 0.01 54.96 -34.58
C VAL A 904 -1.40 54.37 -34.69
N GLU A 905 -1.51 53.12 -35.14
CA GLU A 905 -2.78 52.40 -35.24
C GLU A 905 -3.40 52.20 -33.86
N PHE A 906 -2.58 51.82 -32.87
CA PHE A 906 -2.99 51.62 -31.49
C PHE A 906 -3.51 52.90 -30.83
N ILE A 907 -2.83 54.04 -31.00
CA ILE A 907 -3.31 55.34 -30.51
C ILE A 907 -4.65 55.69 -31.16
N ASN A 908 -4.77 55.55 -32.48
CA ASN A 908 -6.01 55.88 -33.20
C ASN A 908 -7.18 54.99 -32.75
N ALA A 909 -6.97 53.67 -32.64
CA ALA A 909 -7.97 52.73 -32.16
C ALA A 909 -8.32 52.94 -30.67
N LEU A 910 -7.36 53.35 -29.84
CA LEU A 910 -7.60 53.69 -28.43
C LEU A 910 -8.44 54.97 -28.32
N ILE A 911 -8.16 56.00 -29.12
CA ILE A 911 -8.96 57.23 -29.16
C ILE A 911 -10.38 56.94 -29.67
N GLU A 912 -10.54 56.11 -30.71
CA GLU A 912 -11.86 55.69 -31.19
C GLU A 912 -12.63 54.89 -30.13
N SER A 913 -11.98 53.93 -29.46
CA SER A 913 -12.61 53.18 -28.36
C SER A 913 -13.02 54.11 -27.22
N GLN A 914 -12.12 54.95 -26.71
CA GLN A 914 -12.44 55.84 -25.58
C GLN A 914 -13.49 56.89 -25.94
N SER A 915 -13.51 57.40 -27.18
CA SER A 915 -14.59 58.27 -27.65
C SER A 915 -15.94 57.54 -27.70
N LYS A 916 -15.94 56.26 -28.10
CA LYS A 916 -17.14 55.41 -28.16
C LYS A 916 -17.63 55.01 -26.76
N ASP A 917 -16.72 54.60 -25.89
CA ASP A 917 -16.99 54.23 -24.50
C ASP A 917 -17.56 55.43 -23.73
N LEU A 918 -17.00 56.64 -23.92
CA LEU A 918 -17.52 57.88 -23.33
C LEU A 918 -18.94 58.18 -23.80
N LYS A 919 -19.25 58.02 -25.10
CA LYS A 919 -20.60 58.22 -25.63
C LYS A 919 -21.60 57.21 -25.07
N VAL A 920 -21.20 55.95 -24.92
CA VAL A 920 -22.02 54.90 -24.29
C VAL A 920 -22.29 55.22 -22.81
N VAL A 921 -21.29 55.73 -22.07
CA VAL A 921 -21.45 56.16 -20.67
C VAL A 921 -22.32 57.43 -20.55
N ALA A 922 -22.24 58.34 -21.52
CA ALA A 922 -23.09 59.53 -21.60
C ALA A 922 -24.53 59.24 -22.09
N GLY A 923 -24.81 58.02 -22.57
CA GLY A 923 -26.10 57.64 -23.14
C GLY A 923 -26.37 58.19 -24.55
N GLU A 924 -25.34 58.74 -25.23
CA GLU A 924 -25.48 59.27 -26.58
C GLU A 924 -25.64 58.15 -27.62
N ALA A 925 -26.61 58.30 -28.51
CA ALA A 925 -26.77 57.41 -29.66
C ALA A 925 -25.56 57.52 -30.60
N SER A 926 -25.17 56.40 -31.23
CA SER A 926 -23.96 56.26 -32.06
C SER A 926 -24.03 56.96 -33.43
N ARG A 927 -24.54 58.20 -33.48
CA ARG A 927 -24.50 59.08 -34.65
C ARG A 927 -23.12 59.68 -34.82
N ASN A 928 -22.61 59.67 -36.05
CA ASN A 928 -21.32 60.26 -36.38
C ASN A 928 -21.58 61.44 -37.33
N ALA A 929 -21.87 62.60 -36.74
CA ALA A 929 -22.29 63.81 -37.45
C ALA A 929 -21.33 64.25 -38.56
N GLU A 930 -20.04 63.93 -38.46
CA GLU A 930 -19.04 64.23 -39.49
C GLU A 930 -19.10 63.27 -40.70
N LYS A 931 -19.63 62.06 -40.53
CA LYS A 931 -20.01 61.19 -41.66
C LYS A 931 -21.35 61.61 -42.27
N GLU A 932 -22.34 61.95 -41.43
CA GLU A 932 -23.66 62.43 -41.87
C GLU A 932 -23.60 63.77 -42.66
N ARG A 933 -22.47 64.49 -42.62
CA ARG A 933 -22.21 65.71 -43.40
C ARG A 933 -21.65 65.48 -44.81
N ARG A 934 -21.27 64.25 -45.17
CA ARG A 934 -20.61 63.94 -46.46
C ARG A 934 -21.59 63.30 -47.44
N ALA A 935 -21.54 63.71 -48.70
CA ALA A 935 -22.43 63.18 -49.75
C ALA A 935 -22.33 61.63 -49.87
N ASP A 936 -21.14 61.07 -49.67
CA ASP A 936 -20.87 59.62 -49.70
C ASP A 936 -21.72 58.81 -48.71
N PHE A 937 -22.22 59.43 -47.64
CA PHE A 937 -23.11 58.79 -46.66
C PHE A 937 -24.53 58.59 -47.21
N PHE A 938 -24.98 59.48 -48.09
CA PHE A 938 -26.30 59.42 -48.73
C PHE A 938 -26.27 58.58 -50.03
N ASN A 939 -25.09 58.40 -50.63
CA ASN A 939 -24.88 57.53 -51.80
C ASN A 939 -24.78 56.02 -51.44
N GLN A 940 -25.18 55.61 -50.23
CA GLN A 940 -25.08 54.22 -49.77
C GLN A 940 -26.32 53.39 -50.17
N PRO A 941 -26.20 52.10 -50.55
CA PRO A 941 -27.34 51.29 -51.01
C PRO A 941 -28.50 51.15 -50.00
N TRP A 942 -28.24 51.28 -48.70
CA TRP A 942 -29.28 51.24 -47.68
C TRP A 942 -30.18 52.49 -47.67
N VAL A 943 -29.74 53.60 -48.26
CA VAL A 943 -30.46 54.88 -48.26
C VAL A 943 -31.69 54.80 -49.17
N GLU A 944 -31.57 54.13 -50.33
CA GLU A 944 -32.70 53.91 -51.23
C GLU A 944 -33.77 53.01 -50.57
N ASP A 945 -33.38 51.89 -49.96
CA ASP A 945 -34.29 51.03 -49.19
C ASP A 945 -34.89 51.77 -47.97
N ALA A 946 -34.13 52.63 -47.29
CA ALA A 946 -34.63 53.45 -46.19
C ALA A 946 -35.64 54.51 -46.66
N VAL A 947 -35.40 55.17 -47.80
CA VAL A 947 -36.34 56.13 -48.41
C VAL A 947 -37.59 55.41 -48.90
N ILE A 948 -37.46 54.26 -49.57
CA ILE A 948 -38.59 53.43 -50.01
C ILE A 948 -39.42 52.97 -48.80
N ARG A 949 -38.80 52.56 -47.69
CA ARG A 949 -39.51 52.20 -46.44
C ARG A 949 -40.15 53.39 -45.75
N TYR A 950 -39.55 54.57 -45.83
CA TYR A 950 -40.11 55.81 -45.28
C TYR A 950 -41.34 56.26 -46.07
N LEU A 951 -41.26 56.28 -47.41
CA LEU A 951 -42.36 56.66 -48.30
C LEU A 951 -43.50 55.63 -48.29
N ASN A 952 -43.20 54.34 -48.21
CA ASN A 952 -44.22 53.29 -48.06
C ASN A 952 -44.74 53.12 -46.62
N ARG A 953 -44.28 53.95 -45.66
CA ARG A 953 -44.80 53.95 -44.30
C ARG A 953 -46.18 54.58 -44.27
N LYS A 954 -47.22 53.78 -44.51
CA LYS A 954 -48.62 54.17 -44.35
C LYS A 954 -48.78 54.98 -43.04
N PRO A 955 -49.45 56.16 -43.07
CA PRO A 955 -49.80 56.87 -41.86
C PRO A 955 -50.55 55.93 -40.91
N ALA A 956 -50.18 55.96 -39.62
CA ALA A 956 -50.93 55.21 -38.61
C ALA A 956 -52.31 55.87 -38.46
N ALA A 957 -53.37 55.18 -38.90
CA ALA A 957 -54.74 55.64 -38.72
C ALA A 957 -55.04 55.75 -37.22
N GLY A 958 -55.19 56.98 -36.72
CA GLY A 958 -55.27 57.23 -35.29
C GLY A 958 -54.87 58.64 -34.81
N ASN A 959 -54.49 59.56 -35.70
CA ASN A 959 -54.47 60.98 -35.36
C ASN A 959 -54.75 61.86 -36.60
N GLU A 960 -55.96 62.39 -36.70
CA GLU A 960 -56.25 63.47 -37.66
C GLU A 960 -55.75 64.80 -37.09
N GLY A 961 -54.94 65.50 -37.87
CA GLY A 961 -54.33 66.77 -37.48
C GLY A 961 -53.54 67.33 -38.65
N PRO A 962 -54.13 68.23 -39.47
CA PRO A 962 -53.50 68.69 -40.70
C PRO A 962 -52.33 69.63 -40.41
N GLY A 963 -51.15 69.22 -40.89
CA GLY A 963 -49.99 70.02 -41.28
C GLY A 963 -49.64 71.33 -40.56
N THR A 964 -48.41 71.39 -40.07
CA THR A 964 -47.48 72.42 -40.59
C THR A 964 -46.04 71.93 -40.51
N TRP A 965 -45.24 72.42 -41.47
CA TRP A 965 -43.87 72.07 -41.85
C TRP A 965 -42.87 71.82 -40.70
#